data_AF-A0AAN7PGG2-F1
#
_entry.id   AF-A0AAN7PGG2-F1
#
_cell.length_a   1.000
_cell.length_b   1.000
_cell.length_c   1.000
_cell.angle_alpha   90.00
_cell.angle_beta   90.00
_cell.angle_gamma   90.00
#
_symmetry.space_group_name_H-M   'P 1'
#
loop_
_entity.id
_entity.type
_entity.pdbx_description
1 polymer ?
#
loop_
_entity_poly.entity_id
_entity_poly.type
_entity_poly.pdbx_seq_one_letter_code
_entity_poly.pdbx_strand_id
1 'polypeptide(L)'
;MAWRFKASKYKNAAPIVPKPETYVRDICVGSYQTYGNTITASAKFMAFNWDHTGSSLAVLPIDDCGRKSKLMPLLHAHLDTVTDMDFSPFHDGLLATGSQDCLVKIWHIPETGLQESLSNPECIFSHKQRRVEGVGFHPTADYLLHSTSYTTLTLWDLITQQDFFTNSDHAEVIQSTSWKKDGSLMVTSCKDKQVRIIDPRVQNSCIKSANSHQSIKDSRVVWLGDHNKILSTGFDAARLRQVIIRDLRNFSMPEKTLELDCSTGILIPLYDSDTGMLFLAGKGDTTISYMEVSDKEPYLIEGLRHNGEQTKGACLIPKRALNVMQGEVNRILQLTSGSVIPITYQVPRKTYRDFHADLYPDTTGYTTELTANAWFEGKNIPVPKISLDPAKRPNGDAPITVHRGSLSKLKEEVENAQNHSVKQQTPKVTQPKITSAIVKNEFVPVKEKIGSLENFKDKGKNDIENNTDNKIKEYNKINNNESTKEKTPVSEKNEVENGIHIVPPKPMPRASRTGSVCEIIDENSVPKPVARPRTNSCAPIVTSVNPNVPVAGGYKPRLGPKPFTPPKLNETESFDKVFCVPPVPCPKTQNGTHETTEAITEPEANDECEADSNKLDLTPEVLNDSIVTTPTTAERKKLFEPPVQKENEPDNAQNAEEESNYKPRTPTTAERRKVFETRNDSKENDTEDNFDSTDQSGGFERGGSQRTSIAERRKMYENRSLSVKESGSDKTASSPIMLRRKGSFKTQKEDEIEENRKNVSIAKQQSLDPQMGKKTETSAPTPKRTSTVFGRVSKFRLLKGTPAHKSLHIENIRNISRQIPGECDGFQANPERVAVPLSGPGGKIAIFELNKRGKLPDGVIAALVHGSNVMDFCWDPFDNYRLAVGCDDGMIKLWRIPETGLNEPINTPEQEFSAHLDKIYFIKFHPIAKNVLASGSYDMTIRIWDLDSLTEKIVLTGHTEHIFSFAWSPCGVFCGTVSKDGKIRIYKPRKSTTPLYIGKGPVGSRGARIVWTLEGNFVVVTGFDKVSERQIMVFKTTDLNTPLNTIGLDVSPAILMPFYDEDSSTLFLTGKGDSTIYTFEITEEAPYICPLTHHRCTSLHQGLSFLPKNECDVGNVEFAKALRLTNNTIEPLSFTVPRIKTELFQDDLFPPTKVTWDAGIGSADWFAGKDKAPQRISLKPEGMDALSDSQGQPNSDPKTNKSASESFTSPAVNRLGWGGDISGQIKLKQDEIQKSVSSRLEVNMKLEQDDMEGVDEKEWDE
;
A
#
# COMPACT_ATOMS: atom_id res chain seq x y z
N MET A 1 -36.98 -38.66 2.39
CA MET A 1 -35.68 -39.23 1.93
C MET A 1 -34.53 -38.47 2.58
N ALA A 2 -33.52 -39.15 3.12
CA ALA A 2 -32.42 -38.48 3.81
C ALA A 2 -31.43 -37.82 2.82
N TRP A 3 -31.15 -36.52 3.01
CA TRP A 3 -30.11 -35.81 2.25
C TRP A 3 -28.72 -36.33 2.68
N ARG A 4 -28.11 -37.19 1.87
CA ARG A 4 -26.68 -37.49 2.00
C ARG A 4 -25.88 -36.25 1.61
N PHE A 5 -25.14 -35.68 2.56
CA PHE A 5 -24.12 -34.66 2.28
C PHE A 5 -23.12 -35.20 1.25
N LYS A 6 -23.27 -34.78 -0.02
CA LYS A 6 -22.33 -35.12 -1.08
C LYS A 6 -21.09 -34.25 -0.93
N ALA A 7 -20.15 -34.71 -0.11
CA ALA A 7 -18.89 -34.01 0.11
C ALA A 7 -18.20 -33.71 -1.24
N SER A 8 -17.76 -32.47 -1.42
CA SER A 8 -17.12 -32.04 -2.66
C SER A 8 -15.84 -32.82 -2.94
N LYS A 9 -15.67 -33.19 -4.22
CA LYS A 9 -14.46 -33.79 -4.78
C LYS A 9 -13.28 -32.82 -4.85
N TYR A 10 -13.53 -31.50 -4.83
CA TYR A 10 -12.52 -30.44 -4.93
C TYR A 10 -12.17 -29.81 -3.57
N LYS A 11 -12.96 -30.04 -2.50
CA LYS A 11 -12.72 -29.47 -1.16
C LYS A 11 -11.29 -29.64 -0.62
N ASN A 12 -10.65 -30.75 -0.96
CA ASN A 12 -9.29 -31.08 -0.51
C ASN A 12 -8.21 -30.68 -1.54
N ALA A 13 -8.53 -29.90 -2.58
CA ALA A 13 -7.57 -29.42 -3.58
C ALA A 13 -6.52 -28.52 -2.90
N ALA A 14 -5.27 -28.98 -2.88
CA ALA A 14 -4.18 -28.32 -2.19
C ALA A 14 -3.39 -27.41 -3.16
N PRO A 15 -3.11 -26.15 -2.79
CA PRO A 15 -2.22 -25.30 -3.57
C PRO A 15 -0.77 -25.77 -3.42
N ILE A 16 -0.12 -26.06 -4.54
CA ILE A 16 1.27 -26.47 -4.65
C ILE A 16 2.03 -25.38 -5.38
N VAL A 17 3.11 -24.90 -4.75
CA VAL A 17 4.02 -23.90 -5.31
C VAL A 17 5.31 -24.63 -5.74
N PRO A 18 5.73 -24.52 -7.01
CA PRO A 18 6.99 -25.08 -7.47
C PRO A 18 8.18 -24.32 -6.88
N LYS A 19 9.38 -24.91 -6.97
CA LYS A 19 10.59 -24.28 -6.44
C LYS A 19 10.95 -23.01 -7.23
N PRO A 20 11.64 -22.03 -6.64
CA PRO A 20 12.09 -20.81 -7.34
C PRO A 20 12.85 -21.08 -8.64
N GLU A 21 13.60 -22.18 -8.73
CA GLU A 21 14.35 -22.59 -9.93
C GLU A 21 13.43 -22.93 -11.11
N THR A 22 12.21 -23.38 -10.81
CA THR A 22 11.23 -23.91 -11.75
C THR A 22 10.10 -22.93 -12.12
N TYR A 23 10.27 -21.63 -11.85
CA TYR A 23 9.36 -20.58 -12.33
C TYR A 23 10.09 -19.29 -12.74
N VAL A 24 9.38 -18.36 -13.40
CA VAL A 24 9.93 -17.12 -13.99
C VAL A 24 10.37 -16.15 -12.88
N ARG A 25 11.63 -15.71 -12.89
CA ARG A 25 12.23 -14.81 -11.88
C ARG A 25 13.05 -13.66 -12.47
N ASP A 26 13.41 -12.72 -11.60
CA ASP A 26 14.23 -11.53 -11.89
C ASP A 26 13.56 -10.58 -12.93
N ILE A 27 12.23 -10.60 -12.97
CA ILE A 27 11.40 -9.68 -13.76
C ILE A 27 11.21 -8.36 -13.00
N CYS A 28 10.83 -7.28 -13.69
CA CYS A 28 10.47 -6.00 -13.09
C CYS A 28 9.02 -5.66 -13.44
N VAL A 29 8.10 -5.78 -12.47
CA VAL A 29 6.67 -5.47 -12.66
C VAL A 29 6.30 -4.21 -11.89
N GLY A 30 5.64 -3.26 -12.56
CA GLY A 30 5.15 -2.03 -11.96
C GLY A 30 3.95 -2.25 -11.02
N SER A 31 3.26 -1.16 -10.68
CA SER A 31 2.02 -1.20 -9.90
C SER A 31 1.03 -0.21 -10.51
N TYR A 32 0.38 -0.66 -11.57
CA TYR A 32 -0.47 0.14 -12.45
C TYR A 32 -1.90 0.23 -11.89
N GLN A 33 -2.51 1.41 -11.97
CA GLN A 33 -3.90 1.64 -11.56
C GLN A 33 -4.87 1.29 -12.69
N THR A 34 -4.99 0.00 -12.99
CA THR A 34 -5.75 -0.51 -14.13
C THR A 34 -6.84 -1.49 -13.73
N TYR A 35 -7.90 -1.55 -14.56
CA TYR A 35 -9.00 -2.48 -14.40
C TYR A 35 -8.65 -3.90 -14.89
N GLY A 36 -7.73 -4.04 -15.85
CA GLY A 36 -7.27 -5.35 -16.31
C GLY A 36 -6.55 -6.20 -15.25
N ASN A 37 -6.38 -7.49 -15.54
CA ASN A 37 -5.80 -8.45 -14.60
C ASN A 37 -4.25 -8.41 -14.49
N THR A 38 -3.60 -7.58 -15.32
CA THR A 38 -2.13 -7.36 -15.48
C THR A 38 -1.29 -8.58 -15.87
N ILE A 39 -1.90 -9.77 -15.91
CA ILE A 39 -1.42 -11.00 -16.53
C ILE A 39 -2.60 -11.74 -17.19
N THR A 40 -2.33 -12.38 -18.33
CA THR A 40 -3.25 -13.31 -19.01
C THR A 40 -2.48 -14.52 -19.55
N ALA A 41 -3.17 -15.62 -19.86
CA ALA A 41 -2.56 -16.85 -20.37
C ALA A 41 -3.46 -17.60 -21.37
N SER A 42 -2.86 -18.06 -22.47
CA SER A 42 -3.43 -19.05 -23.37
C SER A 42 -2.99 -20.46 -22.95
N ALA A 43 -3.29 -21.50 -23.75
CA ALA A 43 -2.74 -22.83 -23.48
C ALA A 43 -1.24 -22.97 -23.82
N LYS A 44 -0.63 -21.95 -24.44
CA LYS A 44 0.78 -21.98 -24.91
C LYS A 44 1.64 -20.87 -24.28
N PHE A 45 1.08 -19.69 -24.04
CA PHE A 45 1.82 -18.49 -23.65
C PHE A 45 1.19 -17.80 -22.43
N MET A 46 2.02 -17.09 -21.67
CA MET A 46 1.62 -16.08 -20.69
C MET A 46 2.03 -14.69 -21.20
N ALA A 47 1.22 -13.67 -20.92
CA ALA A 47 1.51 -12.27 -21.23
C ALA A 47 1.28 -11.39 -19.99
N PHE A 48 2.20 -10.46 -19.71
CA PHE A 48 2.11 -9.56 -18.54
C PHE A 48 2.90 -8.25 -18.76
N ASN A 49 2.53 -7.19 -18.03
CA ASN A 49 3.21 -5.88 -18.11
C ASN A 49 4.68 -5.98 -17.66
N TRP A 50 5.59 -5.40 -18.46
CA TRP A 50 7.03 -5.37 -18.19
C TRP A 50 7.55 -3.94 -18.02
N ASP A 51 8.32 -3.73 -16.96
CA ASP A 51 8.89 -2.46 -16.49
C ASP A 51 7.86 -1.38 -16.05
N HIS A 52 8.33 -0.43 -15.25
CA HIS A 52 7.51 0.55 -14.54
C HIS A 52 6.76 1.54 -15.45
N THR A 53 7.15 1.66 -16.73
CA THR A 53 6.46 2.46 -17.75
C THR A 53 5.21 1.78 -18.31
N GLY A 54 5.09 0.44 -18.18
CA GLY A 54 3.87 -0.32 -18.48
C GLY A 54 3.44 -0.41 -19.94
N SER A 55 4.16 0.22 -20.88
CA SER A 55 3.83 0.25 -22.32
C SER A 55 4.31 -0.97 -23.10
N SER A 56 5.24 -1.74 -22.53
CA SER A 56 5.74 -3.01 -23.06
C SER A 56 5.24 -4.19 -22.24
N LEU A 57 5.01 -5.33 -22.90
CA LEU A 57 4.64 -6.60 -22.28
C LEU A 57 5.75 -7.63 -22.50
N ALA A 58 5.95 -8.52 -21.52
CA ALA A 58 6.65 -9.78 -21.77
C ALA A 58 5.62 -10.82 -22.23
N VAL A 59 5.98 -11.61 -23.25
CA VAL A 59 5.18 -12.74 -23.72
C VAL A 59 6.09 -13.96 -23.76
N LEU A 60 5.85 -14.92 -22.86
CA LEU A 60 6.70 -16.08 -22.61
C LEU A 60 5.90 -17.38 -22.79
N PRO A 61 6.54 -18.51 -23.16
CA PRO A 61 5.91 -19.83 -23.08
C PRO A 61 5.38 -20.12 -21.67
N ILE A 62 4.27 -20.85 -21.57
CA ILE A 62 3.59 -21.10 -20.28
C ILE A 62 4.42 -21.90 -19.28
N ASP A 63 5.30 -22.78 -19.76
CA ASP A 63 6.24 -23.59 -18.97
C ASP A 63 7.64 -22.96 -18.89
N ASP A 64 7.80 -21.69 -19.31
CA ASP A 64 9.08 -20.98 -19.22
C ASP A 64 9.45 -20.70 -17.75
N CYS A 65 10.74 -20.81 -17.41
CA CYS A 65 11.22 -20.79 -16.04
C CYS A 65 12.60 -20.15 -15.89
N GLY A 66 13.07 -20.05 -14.65
CA GLY A 66 14.37 -19.50 -14.32
C GLY A 66 14.43 -17.97 -14.37
N ARG A 67 15.64 -17.44 -14.20
CA ARG A 67 15.91 -16.00 -14.19
C ARG A 67 15.83 -15.41 -15.59
N LYS A 68 15.30 -14.19 -15.69
CA LYS A 68 15.10 -13.50 -16.96
C LYS A 68 16.07 -12.33 -17.14
N SER A 69 16.47 -12.10 -18.38
CA SER A 69 17.32 -10.97 -18.75
C SER A 69 16.48 -9.71 -18.97
N LYS A 70 17.03 -8.55 -18.61
CA LYS A 70 16.47 -7.24 -19.00
C LYS A 70 16.57 -6.97 -20.52
N LEU A 71 17.32 -7.81 -21.24
CA LEU A 71 17.48 -7.79 -22.70
C LEU A 71 16.66 -8.90 -23.38
N MET A 72 15.58 -9.39 -22.76
CA MET A 72 14.68 -10.32 -23.44
C MET A 72 13.93 -9.64 -24.60
N PRO A 73 13.49 -10.39 -25.62
CA PRO A 73 12.45 -9.95 -26.54
C PRO A 73 11.19 -9.51 -25.80
N LEU A 74 10.64 -8.36 -26.17
CA LEU A 74 9.43 -7.79 -25.58
C LEU A 74 8.40 -7.41 -26.65
N LEU A 75 7.13 -7.41 -26.28
CA LEU A 75 6.07 -6.82 -27.07
C LEU A 75 5.98 -5.32 -26.73
N HIS A 76 6.53 -4.47 -27.59
CA HIS A 76 6.46 -3.01 -27.45
C HIS A 76 5.09 -2.51 -27.90
N ALA A 77 4.07 -2.85 -27.12
CA ALA A 77 2.69 -2.86 -27.57
C ALA A 77 2.13 -1.46 -27.82
N HIS A 78 2.32 -0.52 -26.89
CA HIS A 78 1.65 0.78 -26.89
C HIS A 78 2.61 1.94 -26.62
N LEU A 79 2.14 3.18 -26.83
CA LEU A 79 2.91 4.38 -26.46
C LEU A 79 2.78 4.71 -24.97
N ASP A 80 1.70 4.23 -24.34
CA ASP A 80 1.40 4.40 -22.92
C ASP A 80 0.99 3.04 -22.30
N THR A 81 0.84 3.02 -20.98
CA THR A 81 0.50 1.89 -20.12
C THR A 81 -0.61 1.01 -20.69
N VAL A 82 -0.31 -0.27 -20.93
CA VAL A 82 -1.31 -1.29 -21.25
C VAL A 82 -2.20 -1.49 -20.03
N THR A 83 -3.50 -1.25 -20.20
CA THR A 83 -4.51 -1.29 -19.12
C THR A 83 -5.04 -2.69 -18.90
N ASP A 84 -5.25 -3.45 -19.98
CA ASP A 84 -5.79 -4.80 -19.97
C ASP A 84 -5.34 -5.60 -21.21
N MET A 85 -5.45 -6.93 -21.13
CA MET A 85 -4.96 -7.86 -22.16
C MET A 85 -5.65 -9.22 -22.08
N ASP A 86 -5.96 -9.82 -23.23
CA ASP A 86 -6.64 -11.12 -23.31
C ASP A 86 -6.18 -11.95 -24.52
N PHE A 87 -6.22 -13.29 -24.42
CA PHE A 87 -5.90 -14.21 -25.51
C PHE A 87 -7.17 -14.80 -26.13
N SER A 88 -7.17 -15.02 -27.45
CA SER A 88 -8.29 -15.69 -28.10
C SER A 88 -8.44 -17.13 -27.58
N PRO A 89 -9.66 -17.56 -27.15
CA PRO A 89 -9.90 -18.95 -26.75
C PRO A 89 -9.68 -19.95 -27.89
N PHE A 90 -9.76 -19.45 -29.13
CA PHE A 90 -9.69 -20.20 -30.39
C PHE A 90 -8.30 -20.22 -31.04
N HIS A 91 -7.39 -19.34 -30.60
CA HIS A 91 -6.03 -19.20 -31.15
C HIS A 91 -5.04 -18.75 -30.06
N ASP A 92 -4.24 -19.69 -29.54
CA ASP A 92 -3.38 -19.45 -28.36
C ASP A 92 -2.26 -18.41 -28.58
N GLY A 93 -1.93 -18.11 -29.84
CA GLY A 93 -0.99 -17.05 -30.22
C GLY A 93 -1.63 -15.70 -30.58
N LEU A 94 -2.94 -15.50 -30.41
CA LEU A 94 -3.62 -14.24 -30.78
C LEU A 94 -3.97 -13.46 -29.51
N LEU A 95 -3.30 -12.33 -29.31
CA LEU A 95 -3.36 -11.50 -28.11
C LEU A 95 -3.99 -10.14 -28.44
N ALA A 96 -4.97 -9.70 -27.66
CA ALA A 96 -5.51 -8.35 -27.69
C ALA A 96 -4.96 -7.53 -26.50
N THR A 97 -4.66 -6.25 -26.73
CA THR A 97 -4.19 -5.31 -25.69
C THR A 97 -4.94 -3.99 -25.77
N GLY A 98 -5.36 -3.45 -24.62
CA GLY A 98 -5.90 -2.08 -24.49
C GLY A 98 -4.92 -1.17 -23.75
N SER A 99 -4.92 0.13 -24.03
CA SER A 99 -4.00 1.08 -23.39
C SER A 99 -4.61 2.46 -23.10
N GLN A 100 -3.91 3.22 -22.27
CA GLN A 100 -4.10 4.66 -22.07
C GLN A 100 -3.85 5.49 -23.35
N ASP A 101 -3.12 4.96 -24.35
CA ASP A 101 -2.96 5.60 -25.68
C ASP A 101 -4.24 5.61 -26.56
N CYS A 102 -5.38 5.23 -25.98
CA CYS A 102 -6.72 5.21 -26.60
C CYS A 102 -6.88 4.19 -27.74
N LEU A 103 -5.95 3.25 -27.88
CA LEU A 103 -5.98 2.18 -28.87
C LEU A 103 -6.26 0.80 -28.26
N VAL A 104 -6.91 -0.05 -29.04
CA VAL A 104 -6.86 -1.51 -28.90
C VAL A 104 -5.96 -2.05 -30.01
N LYS A 105 -5.07 -2.98 -29.71
CA LYS A 105 -4.16 -3.60 -30.70
C LYS A 105 -4.21 -5.11 -30.63
N ILE A 106 -4.07 -5.75 -31.79
CA ILE A 106 -4.11 -7.20 -31.96
C ILE A 106 -2.74 -7.69 -32.41
N TRP A 107 -2.25 -8.76 -31.79
CA TRP A 107 -0.90 -9.29 -31.97
C TRP A 107 -0.93 -10.78 -32.26
N HIS A 108 -0.21 -11.18 -33.30
CA HIS A 108 0.10 -12.58 -33.56
C HIS A 108 1.48 -12.92 -33.01
N ILE A 109 1.50 -13.73 -31.95
CA ILE A 109 2.69 -14.28 -31.31
C ILE A 109 3.12 -15.54 -32.08
N PRO A 110 4.38 -15.63 -32.56
CA PRO A 110 4.89 -16.83 -33.23
C PRO A 110 4.81 -18.06 -32.33
N GLU A 111 4.61 -19.26 -32.90
CA GLU A 111 4.52 -20.52 -32.14
C GLU A 111 5.79 -20.83 -31.31
N THR A 112 6.94 -20.34 -31.78
CA THR A 112 8.26 -20.40 -31.10
C THR A 112 8.45 -19.33 -30.01
N GLY A 113 7.44 -18.50 -29.73
CA GLY A 113 7.54 -17.35 -28.85
C GLY A 113 8.27 -16.15 -29.48
N LEU A 114 8.46 -15.08 -28.70
CA LEU A 114 9.22 -13.91 -29.14
C LEU A 114 10.72 -14.22 -29.14
N GLN A 115 11.32 -14.27 -30.32
CA GLN A 115 12.77 -14.39 -30.52
C GLN A 115 13.44 -13.01 -30.72
N GLU A 116 12.68 -12.04 -31.22
CA GLU A 116 13.00 -10.62 -31.34
C GLU A 116 11.81 -9.80 -30.82
N SER A 117 12.04 -8.54 -30.41
CA SER A 117 10.96 -7.68 -29.91
C SER A 117 9.96 -7.33 -31.01
N LEU A 118 8.66 -7.43 -30.71
CA LEU A 118 7.57 -7.14 -31.65
C LEU A 118 6.96 -5.77 -31.36
N SER A 119 6.85 -4.92 -32.38
CA SER A 119 6.26 -3.57 -32.32
C SER A 119 5.09 -3.34 -33.28
N ASN A 120 4.87 -4.26 -34.23
CA ASN A 120 3.90 -4.12 -35.31
C ASN A 120 2.67 -4.99 -35.02
N PRO A 121 1.49 -4.40 -34.74
CA PRO A 121 0.24 -5.14 -34.56
C PRO A 121 -0.36 -5.54 -35.93
N GLU A 122 -1.19 -6.58 -35.94
CA GLU A 122 -1.95 -7.00 -37.13
C GLU A 122 -3.23 -6.17 -37.34
N CYS A 123 -3.76 -5.59 -36.28
CA CYS A 123 -4.94 -4.73 -36.32
C CYS A 123 -4.90 -3.70 -35.19
N ILE A 124 -5.49 -2.53 -35.43
CA ILE A 124 -5.59 -1.41 -34.49
C ILE A 124 -7.01 -0.84 -34.55
N PHE A 125 -7.67 -0.74 -33.39
CA PHE A 125 -8.92 0.01 -33.20
C PHE A 125 -8.66 1.22 -32.31
N SER A 126 -9.50 2.26 -32.40
CA SER A 126 -9.30 3.51 -31.67
C SER A 126 -10.58 4.04 -31.04
N HIS A 127 -10.51 4.30 -29.73
CA HIS A 127 -11.50 5.07 -28.97
C HIS A 127 -11.20 6.58 -28.98
N LYS A 128 -10.40 7.03 -29.97
CA LYS A 128 -10.07 8.42 -30.33
C LYS A 128 -9.35 9.25 -29.26
N GLN A 129 -10.05 9.59 -28.17
CA GLN A 129 -9.56 10.46 -27.08
C GLN A 129 -9.91 9.91 -25.68
N ARG A 130 -10.35 8.65 -25.59
CA ARG A 130 -10.67 7.98 -24.33
C ARG A 130 -9.80 6.72 -24.18
N ARG A 131 -9.16 6.59 -23.02
CA ARG A 131 -8.35 5.40 -22.67
C ARG A 131 -9.19 4.13 -22.73
N VAL A 132 -8.60 3.01 -23.15
CA VAL A 132 -9.26 1.70 -23.06
C VAL A 132 -9.18 1.22 -21.62
N GLU A 133 -10.31 0.79 -21.06
CA GLU A 133 -10.42 0.37 -19.66
C GLU A 133 -10.26 -1.15 -19.51
N GLY A 134 -10.83 -1.92 -20.44
CA GLY A 134 -10.73 -3.38 -20.52
C GLY A 134 -11.02 -3.93 -21.92
N VAL A 135 -10.51 -5.13 -22.22
CA VAL A 135 -10.66 -5.84 -23.51
C VAL A 135 -10.96 -7.33 -23.27
N GLY A 136 -11.60 -8.00 -24.23
CA GLY A 136 -11.73 -9.46 -24.16
C GLY A 136 -12.37 -10.10 -25.39
N PHE A 137 -12.12 -11.39 -25.58
CA PHE A 137 -12.68 -12.15 -26.70
C PHE A 137 -14.07 -12.71 -26.38
N HIS A 138 -14.88 -12.87 -27.44
CA HIS A 138 -16.18 -13.54 -27.34
C HIS A 138 -15.99 -15.07 -27.15
N PRO A 139 -16.70 -15.73 -26.20
CA PRO A 139 -16.40 -17.11 -25.83
C PRO A 139 -16.89 -18.18 -26.85
N THR A 140 -17.80 -17.84 -27.77
CA THR A 140 -18.39 -18.82 -28.70
C THR A 140 -18.30 -18.48 -30.18
N ALA A 141 -17.95 -17.24 -30.56
CA ALA A 141 -17.83 -16.81 -31.95
C ALA A 141 -16.40 -16.33 -32.23
N ASP A 142 -15.80 -16.82 -33.31
CA ASP A 142 -14.41 -16.49 -33.62
C ASP A 142 -14.30 -15.07 -34.18
N TYR A 143 -13.12 -14.46 -34.00
CA TYR A 143 -12.78 -13.10 -34.44
C TYR A 143 -13.67 -11.94 -33.91
N LEU A 144 -14.51 -12.18 -32.89
CA LEU A 144 -15.30 -11.15 -32.21
C LEU A 144 -14.64 -10.73 -30.88
N LEU A 145 -14.42 -9.43 -30.70
CA LEU A 145 -13.75 -8.84 -29.54
C LEU A 145 -14.59 -7.70 -28.95
N HIS A 146 -14.71 -7.61 -27.62
CA HIS A 146 -15.22 -6.40 -26.96
C HIS A 146 -14.08 -5.53 -26.41
N SER A 147 -14.33 -4.23 -26.34
CA SER A 147 -13.53 -3.31 -25.53
C SER A 147 -14.40 -2.24 -24.90
N THR A 148 -13.90 -1.65 -23.81
CA THR A 148 -14.58 -0.59 -23.05
C THR A 148 -13.71 0.64 -22.94
N SER A 149 -14.32 1.82 -22.99
CA SER A 149 -13.60 3.09 -22.91
C SER A 149 -14.44 4.16 -22.22
N TYR A 150 -14.07 4.52 -20.99
CA TYR A 150 -14.88 5.39 -20.14
C TYR A 150 -16.31 4.85 -19.99
N THR A 151 -17.32 5.48 -20.61
CA THR A 151 -18.73 5.07 -20.62
C THR A 151 -19.13 4.20 -21.82
N THR A 152 -18.23 4.00 -22.80
CA THR A 152 -18.56 3.25 -24.02
C THR A 152 -18.19 1.78 -23.92
N LEU A 153 -19.01 0.95 -24.57
CA LEU A 153 -18.77 -0.47 -24.79
C LEU A 153 -18.91 -0.74 -26.28
N THR A 154 -17.86 -1.27 -26.92
CA THR A 154 -17.85 -1.51 -28.37
C THR A 154 -17.44 -2.95 -28.69
N LEU A 155 -18.16 -3.58 -29.63
CA LEU A 155 -17.80 -4.86 -30.23
C LEU A 155 -17.17 -4.66 -31.61
N TRP A 156 -16.04 -5.32 -31.84
CA TRP A 156 -15.21 -5.22 -33.02
C TRP A 156 -15.07 -6.58 -33.69
N ASP A 157 -15.15 -6.61 -35.02
CA ASP A 157 -14.78 -7.76 -35.83
C ASP A 157 -13.35 -7.62 -36.32
N LEU A 158 -12.51 -8.63 -36.05
CA LEU A 158 -11.11 -8.64 -36.50
C LEU A 158 -10.98 -8.88 -38.02
N ILE A 159 -11.99 -9.51 -38.66
CA ILE A 159 -12.02 -9.78 -40.10
C ILE A 159 -12.40 -8.52 -40.89
N THR A 160 -13.57 -7.92 -40.67
CA THR A 160 -13.98 -6.68 -41.37
C THR A 160 -13.33 -5.40 -40.84
N GLN A 161 -12.78 -5.43 -39.61
CA GLN A 161 -12.18 -4.28 -38.91
C GLN A 161 -13.15 -3.12 -38.63
N GLN A 162 -14.43 -3.43 -38.42
CA GLN A 162 -15.50 -2.47 -38.11
C GLN A 162 -16.11 -2.76 -36.73
N ASP A 163 -16.79 -1.77 -36.13
CA ASP A 163 -17.61 -1.98 -34.96
C ASP A 163 -19.04 -2.41 -35.34
N PHE A 164 -19.47 -3.57 -34.83
CA PHE A 164 -20.85 -4.06 -35.03
C PHE A 164 -21.85 -3.44 -34.05
N PHE A 165 -21.35 -2.97 -32.91
CA PHE A 165 -22.16 -2.47 -31.82
C PHE A 165 -21.34 -1.51 -30.97
N THR A 166 -21.87 -0.31 -30.74
CA THR A 166 -21.34 0.65 -29.75
C THR A 166 -22.49 1.09 -28.84
N ASN A 167 -22.32 0.93 -27.53
CA ASN A 167 -23.25 1.38 -26.50
C ASN A 167 -22.64 2.49 -25.64
N SER A 168 -23.49 3.30 -25.00
CA SER A 168 -23.09 4.41 -24.13
C SER A 168 -24.11 4.68 -23.02
N ASP A 169 -24.85 3.66 -22.56
CA ASP A 169 -25.92 3.79 -21.56
C ASP A 169 -25.39 3.82 -20.10
N HIS A 170 -24.07 3.71 -19.93
CA HIS A 170 -23.36 3.83 -18.66
C HIS A 170 -23.14 5.31 -18.33
N ALA A 171 -23.52 5.74 -17.12
CA ALA A 171 -23.37 7.13 -16.71
C ALA A 171 -21.92 7.50 -16.32
N GLU A 172 -21.08 6.49 -16.08
CA GLU A 172 -19.73 6.60 -15.52
C GLU A 172 -18.82 5.48 -16.06
N VAL A 173 -17.56 5.48 -15.62
CA VAL A 173 -16.54 4.51 -16.03
C VAL A 173 -17.01 3.05 -15.88
N ILE A 174 -16.96 2.27 -16.97
CA ILE A 174 -17.10 0.81 -16.92
C ILE A 174 -15.81 0.22 -16.32
N GLN A 175 -15.95 -0.55 -15.24
CA GLN A 175 -14.83 -1.09 -14.43
C GLN A 175 -14.54 -2.56 -14.71
N SER A 176 -15.51 -3.31 -15.24
CA SER A 176 -15.38 -4.74 -15.50
C SER A 176 -16.46 -5.24 -16.44
N THR A 177 -16.12 -6.26 -17.22
CA THR A 177 -16.98 -6.92 -18.22
C THR A 177 -16.77 -8.43 -18.14
N SER A 178 -17.82 -9.21 -18.41
CA SER A 178 -17.72 -10.68 -18.50
C SER A 178 -18.85 -11.23 -19.37
N TRP A 179 -18.52 -12.13 -20.29
CA TRP A 179 -19.51 -12.86 -21.10
C TRP A 179 -20.08 -14.05 -20.33
N LYS A 180 -21.37 -14.35 -20.57
CA LYS A 180 -21.92 -15.68 -20.31
C LYS A 180 -21.21 -16.71 -21.20
N LYS A 181 -20.99 -17.93 -20.70
CA LYS A 181 -20.20 -18.96 -21.40
C LYS A 181 -20.77 -19.41 -22.76
N ASP A 182 -22.07 -19.19 -23.01
CA ASP A 182 -22.72 -19.41 -24.31
C ASP A 182 -22.56 -18.23 -25.32
N GLY A 183 -22.05 -17.07 -24.87
CA GLY A 183 -21.94 -15.86 -25.68
C GLY A 183 -23.27 -15.16 -25.98
N SER A 184 -24.36 -15.50 -25.28
CA SER A 184 -25.66 -14.85 -25.51
C SER A 184 -25.78 -13.48 -24.83
N LEU A 185 -25.10 -13.29 -23.70
CA LEU A 185 -25.23 -12.12 -22.83
C LEU A 185 -23.87 -11.69 -22.28
N MET A 186 -23.72 -10.40 -22.00
CA MET A 186 -22.60 -9.83 -21.27
C MET A 186 -23.08 -9.12 -20.01
N VAL A 187 -22.31 -9.21 -18.92
CA VAL A 187 -22.50 -8.41 -17.71
C VAL A 187 -21.41 -7.35 -17.62
N THR A 188 -21.79 -6.15 -17.19
CA THR A 188 -20.88 -5.02 -16.96
C THR A 188 -21.06 -4.46 -15.55
N SER A 189 -19.96 -4.08 -14.89
CA SER A 189 -19.98 -3.35 -13.61
C SER A 189 -19.43 -1.93 -13.84
N CYS A 190 -20.07 -0.93 -13.25
CA CYS A 190 -19.80 0.48 -13.52
C CYS A 190 -19.64 1.30 -12.24
N LYS A 191 -18.84 2.37 -12.34
CA LYS A 191 -18.54 3.34 -11.27
C LYS A 191 -19.77 4.17 -10.83
N ASP A 192 -20.86 4.15 -11.59
CA ASP A 192 -22.20 4.62 -11.16
C ASP A 192 -22.86 3.72 -10.09
N LYS A 193 -22.17 2.66 -9.64
CA LYS A 193 -22.64 1.66 -8.69
C LYS A 193 -23.76 0.77 -9.25
N GLN A 194 -23.92 0.66 -10.56
CA GLN A 194 -24.84 -0.30 -11.17
C GLN A 194 -24.08 -1.49 -11.79
N VAL A 195 -24.73 -2.65 -11.79
CA VAL A 195 -24.38 -3.80 -12.61
C VAL A 195 -25.48 -3.95 -13.67
N ARG A 196 -25.09 -4.14 -14.93
CA ARG A 196 -26.00 -4.22 -16.10
C ARG A 196 -25.80 -5.51 -16.88
N ILE A 197 -26.90 -6.16 -17.27
CA ILE A 197 -26.95 -7.26 -18.26
C ILE A 197 -27.27 -6.66 -19.63
N ILE A 198 -26.45 -7.00 -20.62
CA ILE A 198 -26.51 -6.45 -21.98
C ILE A 198 -26.62 -7.61 -22.99
N ASP A 199 -27.62 -7.56 -23.89
CA ASP A 199 -27.56 -8.27 -25.18
C ASP A 199 -27.28 -7.25 -26.29
N PRO A 200 -26.09 -7.25 -26.89
CA PRO A 200 -25.69 -6.27 -27.90
C PRO A 200 -26.39 -6.45 -29.26
N ARG A 201 -27.21 -7.49 -29.44
CA ARG A 201 -27.97 -7.74 -30.67
C ARG A 201 -29.39 -7.17 -30.61
N VAL A 202 -29.80 -6.63 -29.46
CA VAL A 202 -31.15 -6.11 -29.20
C VAL A 202 -31.13 -4.57 -29.19
N GLN A 203 -32.11 -3.94 -29.84
CA GLN A 203 -32.16 -2.48 -30.03
C GLN A 203 -32.16 -1.69 -28.71
N ASN A 204 -32.81 -2.21 -27.65
CA ASN A 204 -32.57 -1.77 -26.28
C ASN A 204 -31.64 -2.78 -25.60
N SER A 205 -30.33 -2.56 -25.73
CA SER A 205 -29.33 -3.58 -25.37
C SER A 205 -29.25 -3.86 -23.86
N CYS A 206 -29.54 -2.86 -23.01
CA CYS A 206 -29.52 -2.99 -21.56
C CYS A 206 -30.82 -3.67 -21.06
N ILE A 207 -30.81 -5.00 -20.94
CA ILE A 207 -31.99 -5.80 -20.57
C ILE A 207 -32.33 -5.64 -19.08
N LYS A 208 -31.31 -5.62 -18.20
CA LYS A 208 -31.50 -5.49 -16.74
C LYS A 208 -30.40 -4.65 -16.10
N SER A 209 -30.78 -3.82 -15.14
CA SER A 209 -29.87 -3.10 -14.24
C SER A 209 -30.20 -3.42 -12.77
N ALA A 210 -29.20 -3.32 -11.90
CA ALA A 210 -29.37 -3.45 -10.45
C ALA A 210 -28.24 -2.71 -9.70
N ASN A 211 -28.55 -2.27 -8.48
CA ASN A 211 -27.56 -1.70 -7.56
C ASN A 211 -26.45 -2.73 -7.29
N SER A 212 -25.21 -2.36 -7.62
CA SER A 212 -23.99 -3.11 -7.37
C SER A 212 -23.42 -2.74 -5.99
N HIS A 213 -22.09 -2.74 -5.88
CA HIS A 213 -21.34 -2.36 -4.70
C HIS A 213 -21.51 -0.85 -4.37
N GLN A 214 -21.68 -0.52 -3.08
CA GLN A 214 -22.00 0.85 -2.64
C GLN A 214 -20.82 1.84 -2.72
N SER A 215 -19.61 1.35 -2.93
CA SER A 215 -18.41 2.17 -3.15
C SER A 215 -18.21 2.50 -4.63
N ILE A 216 -17.69 3.70 -4.92
CA ILE A 216 -17.17 4.06 -6.26
C ILE A 216 -15.78 3.47 -6.55
N LYS A 217 -15.21 2.70 -5.61
CA LYS A 217 -13.99 1.93 -5.85
C LYS A 217 -14.20 0.92 -6.98
N ASP A 218 -13.08 0.45 -7.49
CA ASP A 218 -13.02 -0.59 -8.50
C ASP A 218 -13.81 -1.85 -8.10
N SER A 219 -14.62 -2.36 -9.04
CA SER A 219 -15.46 -3.54 -8.90
C SER A 219 -15.31 -4.48 -10.10
N ARG A 220 -15.20 -5.78 -9.83
CA ARG A 220 -15.14 -6.85 -10.84
C ARG A 220 -16.45 -7.59 -10.92
N VAL A 221 -16.75 -8.15 -12.08
CA VAL A 221 -17.87 -9.06 -12.28
C VAL A 221 -17.45 -10.23 -13.17
N VAL A 222 -17.94 -11.43 -12.86
CA VAL A 222 -17.71 -12.65 -13.63
C VAL A 222 -19.01 -13.43 -13.76
N TRP A 223 -19.27 -13.99 -14.94
CA TRP A 223 -20.41 -14.88 -15.14
C TRP A 223 -20.12 -16.29 -14.61
N LEU A 224 -21.07 -16.91 -13.92
CA LEU A 224 -20.91 -18.25 -13.35
C LEU A 224 -21.15 -19.35 -14.41
N GLY A 225 -20.39 -19.31 -15.50
CA GLY A 225 -20.48 -20.25 -16.62
C GLY A 225 -21.74 -20.05 -17.45
N ASP A 226 -22.48 -21.14 -17.70
CA ASP A 226 -23.77 -21.11 -18.42
C ASP A 226 -24.98 -20.85 -17.50
N HIS A 227 -24.76 -20.81 -16.18
CA HIS A 227 -25.83 -20.61 -15.19
C HIS A 227 -26.43 -19.20 -15.35
N ASN A 228 -27.69 -19.03 -14.95
CA ASN A 228 -28.35 -17.72 -14.89
C ASN A 228 -27.90 -16.90 -13.66
N LYS A 229 -26.63 -17.00 -13.27
CA LYS A 229 -26.06 -16.33 -12.10
C LYS A 229 -24.76 -15.60 -12.45
N ILE A 230 -24.57 -14.43 -11.86
CA ILE A 230 -23.33 -13.66 -11.89
C ILE A 230 -22.74 -13.54 -10.49
N LEU A 231 -21.44 -13.30 -10.41
CA LEU A 231 -20.73 -12.97 -9.18
C LEU A 231 -19.99 -11.65 -9.38
N SER A 232 -20.24 -10.66 -8.51
CA SER A 232 -19.49 -9.41 -8.47
C SER A 232 -18.66 -9.32 -7.18
N THR A 233 -17.50 -8.66 -7.27
CA THR A 233 -16.64 -8.37 -6.12
C THR A 233 -16.28 -6.89 -6.09
N GLY A 234 -16.33 -6.28 -4.92
CA GLY A 234 -16.09 -4.85 -4.76
C GLY A 234 -16.13 -4.45 -3.29
N PHE A 235 -16.52 -3.20 -3.03
CA PHE A 235 -16.47 -2.61 -1.69
C PHE A 235 -17.84 -2.11 -1.24
N ASP A 236 -18.20 -2.33 0.01
CA ASP A 236 -19.41 -1.76 0.62
C ASP A 236 -19.25 -0.25 0.95
N ALA A 237 -20.20 0.34 1.67
CA ALA A 237 -20.12 1.72 2.13
C ALA A 237 -18.99 1.93 3.18
N ALA A 238 -18.76 0.96 4.07
CA ALA A 238 -17.69 0.95 5.08
C ALA A 238 -16.29 0.64 4.49
N ARG A 239 -16.20 0.28 3.20
CA ARG A 239 -15.00 -0.17 2.48
C ARG A 239 -14.50 -1.57 2.90
N LEU A 240 -15.37 -2.40 3.46
CA LEU A 240 -15.19 -3.85 3.51
C LEU A 240 -15.22 -4.42 2.09
N ARG A 241 -14.37 -5.42 1.82
CA ARG A 241 -14.44 -6.21 0.60
C ARG A 241 -15.60 -7.18 0.69
N GLN A 242 -16.41 -7.23 -0.36
CA GLN A 242 -17.60 -8.06 -0.42
C GLN A 242 -17.74 -8.75 -1.79
N VAL A 243 -18.28 -9.96 -1.74
CA VAL A 243 -18.68 -10.79 -2.88
C VAL A 243 -20.20 -10.84 -2.91
N ILE A 244 -20.81 -10.61 -4.07
CA ILE A 244 -22.27 -10.68 -4.25
C ILE A 244 -22.58 -11.66 -5.38
N ILE A 245 -23.47 -12.62 -5.14
CA ILE A 245 -24.08 -13.48 -6.16
C ILE A 245 -25.48 -12.96 -6.47
N ARG A 246 -25.82 -12.88 -7.76
CA ARG A 246 -27.15 -12.47 -8.26
C ARG A 246 -27.65 -13.47 -9.29
N ASP A 247 -28.92 -13.85 -9.19
CA ASP A 247 -29.62 -14.64 -10.21
C ASP A 247 -30.37 -13.69 -11.17
N LEU A 248 -30.25 -13.91 -12.48
CA LEU A 248 -30.90 -13.09 -13.50
C LEU A 248 -32.44 -13.08 -13.38
N ARG A 249 -33.04 -14.09 -12.76
CA ARG A 249 -34.49 -14.15 -12.51
C ARG A 249 -34.94 -13.08 -11.51
N ASN A 250 -34.17 -12.85 -10.45
CA ASN A 250 -34.43 -11.84 -9.41
C ASN A 250 -33.27 -10.84 -9.29
N PHE A 251 -32.91 -10.20 -10.41
CA PHE A 251 -31.63 -9.50 -10.56
C PHE A 251 -31.42 -8.30 -9.61
N SER A 252 -32.50 -7.63 -9.20
CA SER A 252 -32.47 -6.47 -8.29
C SER A 252 -31.95 -6.82 -6.90
N MET A 253 -32.30 -8.00 -6.38
CA MET A 253 -31.89 -8.47 -5.07
C MET A 253 -30.62 -9.35 -5.14
N PRO A 254 -29.68 -9.22 -4.20
CA PRO A 254 -28.59 -10.19 -4.07
C PRO A 254 -29.14 -11.52 -3.53
N GLU A 255 -28.73 -12.64 -4.13
CA GLU A 255 -29.05 -13.99 -3.63
C GLU A 255 -28.12 -14.36 -2.46
N LYS A 256 -26.86 -13.93 -2.54
CA LYS A 256 -25.91 -14.00 -1.43
C LYS A 256 -25.00 -12.78 -1.44
N THR A 257 -24.80 -12.17 -0.27
CA THR A 257 -23.67 -11.29 0.01
C THR A 257 -22.75 -11.99 1.00
N LEU A 258 -21.44 -11.90 0.77
CA LEU A 258 -20.39 -12.37 1.68
C LEU A 258 -19.38 -11.23 1.88
N GLU A 259 -19.32 -10.69 3.09
CA GLU A 259 -18.28 -9.76 3.52
C GLU A 259 -17.00 -10.53 3.90
N LEU A 260 -15.83 -9.93 3.64
CA LEU A 260 -14.53 -10.57 3.81
C LEU A 260 -13.65 -9.84 4.83
N ASP A 261 -13.07 -8.70 4.47
CA ASP A 261 -12.11 -7.96 5.30
C ASP A 261 -12.05 -6.45 4.96
N CYS A 262 -11.26 -5.69 5.72
CA CYS A 262 -11.01 -4.26 5.53
C CYS A 262 -9.81 -3.95 4.60
N SER A 263 -9.36 -4.93 3.80
CA SER A 263 -8.15 -4.82 2.99
C SER A 263 -8.39 -3.96 1.75
N THR A 264 -7.39 -3.19 1.32
CA THR A 264 -7.56 -2.23 0.21
C THR A 264 -7.40 -2.84 -1.17
N GLY A 265 -6.88 -4.08 -1.27
CA GLY A 265 -6.57 -4.75 -2.53
C GLY A 265 -7.83 -5.14 -3.31
N ILE A 266 -7.86 -4.77 -4.59
CA ILE A 266 -8.98 -5.05 -5.49
C ILE A 266 -9.01 -6.55 -5.77
N LEU A 267 -10.14 -7.20 -5.50
CA LEU A 267 -10.29 -8.63 -5.76
C LEU A 267 -10.44 -8.89 -7.26
N ILE A 268 -9.65 -9.83 -7.75
CA ILE A 268 -9.78 -10.46 -9.07
C ILE A 268 -10.53 -11.78 -8.84
N PRO A 269 -11.80 -11.91 -9.27
CA PRO A 269 -12.54 -13.16 -9.22
C PRO A 269 -12.21 -14.04 -10.43
N LEU A 270 -11.47 -15.11 -10.19
CA LEU A 270 -11.10 -16.10 -11.20
C LEU A 270 -12.00 -17.33 -11.03
N TYR A 271 -13.04 -17.45 -11.85
CA TYR A 271 -14.02 -18.54 -11.78
C TYR A 271 -13.76 -19.60 -12.85
N ASP A 272 -13.76 -20.87 -12.45
CA ASP A 272 -13.71 -22.04 -13.32
C ASP A 272 -15.06 -22.75 -13.37
N SER A 273 -15.76 -22.55 -14.49
CA SER A 273 -17.08 -23.12 -14.77
C SER A 273 -17.16 -24.65 -14.86
N ASP A 274 -16.04 -25.37 -15.01
CA ASP A 274 -16.07 -26.83 -15.17
C ASP A 274 -15.91 -27.57 -13.83
N THR A 275 -15.37 -26.91 -12.80
CA THR A 275 -15.25 -27.47 -11.44
C THR A 275 -16.11 -26.74 -10.39
N GLY A 276 -16.56 -25.51 -10.68
CA GLY A 276 -17.20 -24.62 -9.70
C GLY A 276 -16.20 -23.92 -8.77
N MET A 277 -14.89 -24.07 -8.98
CA MET A 277 -13.87 -23.40 -8.16
C MET A 277 -13.76 -21.91 -8.52
N LEU A 278 -13.87 -21.06 -7.51
CA LEU A 278 -13.61 -19.63 -7.54
C LEU A 278 -12.32 -19.34 -6.76
N PHE A 279 -11.43 -18.55 -7.35
CA PHE A 279 -10.25 -18.03 -6.67
C PHE A 279 -10.33 -16.51 -6.57
N LEU A 280 -10.14 -16.00 -5.36
CA LEU A 280 -10.15 -14.57 -5.06
C LEU A 280 -8.72 -14.13 -4.75
N ALA A 281 -8.12 -13.38 -5.68
CA ALA A 281 -6.77 -12.84 -5.57
C ALA A 281 -6.82 -11.31 -5.47
N GLY A 282 -6.35 -10.71 -4.37
CA GLY A 282 -6.36 -9.26 -4.20
C GLY A 282 -5.10 -8.58 -4.76
N LYS A 283 -5.24 -7.56 -5.60
CA LYS A 283 -4.11 -6.70 -6.01
C LYS A 283 -3.49 -6.02 -4.77
N GLY A 284 -2.32 -6.47 -4.34
CA GLY A 284 -1.64 -6.05 -3.11
C GLY A 284 -1.64 -7.08 -1.97
N ASP A 285 -2.41 -8.15 -2.09
CA ASP A 285 -2.55 -9.19 -1.07
C ASP A 285 -1.48 -10.28 -1.22
N THR A 286 -1.04 -10.85 -0.10
CA THR A 286 -0.19 -12.05 -0.02
C THR A 286 -0.97 -13.36 -0.03
N THR A 287 -2.30 -13.32 -0.15
CA THR A 287 -3.16 -14.51 -0.04
C THR A 287 -4.11 -14.64 -1.23
N ILE A 288 -4.28 -15.87 -1.72
CA ILE A 288 -5.31 -16.23 -2.69
C ILE A 288 -6.29 -17.18 -2.00
N SER A 289 -7.55 -16.79 -1.92
CA SER A 289 -8.60 -17.61 -1.28
C SER A 289 -9.34 -18.44 -2.30
N TYR A 290 -9.38 -19.76 -2.11
CA TYR A 290 -10.21 -20.69 -2.89
C TYR A 290 -11.57 -20.85 -2.20
N MET A 291 -12.64 -20.72 -2.98
CA MET A 291 -14.03 -21.05 -2.60
C MET A 291 -14.65 -21.93 -3.70
N GLU A 292 -15.56 -22.81 -3.35
CA GLU A 292 -16.40 -23.55 -4.30
C GLU A 292 -17.79 -22.91 -4.36
N VAL A 293 -18.25 -22.59 -5.57
CA VAL A 293 -19.56 -22.00 -5.83
C VAL A 293 -20.60 -23.11 -5.95
N SER A 294 -21.74 -22.94 -5.29
CA SER A 294 -22.85 -23.90 -5.30
C SER A 294 -24.17 -23.22 -5.64
N ASP A 295 -25.07 -23.92 -6.32
CA ASP A 295 -26.41 -23.39 -6.66
C ASP A 295 -27.35 -23.21 -5.45
N LYS A 296 -26.96 -23.72 -4.27
CA LYS A 296 -27.74 -23.69 -3.02
C LYS A 296 -26.88 -23.21 -1.84
N GLU A 297 -27.52 -22.83 -0.73
CA GLU A 297 -26.83 -22.47 0.50
C GLU A 297 -25.80 -23.53 0.95
N PRO A 298 -24.59 -23.11 1.38
CA PRO A 298 -24.18 -21.74 1.70
C PRO A 298 -23.77 -20.84 0.51
N TYR A 299 -23.94 -21.32 -0.75
CA TYR A 299 -23.52 -20.72 -2.02
C TYR A 299 -22.01 -20.59 -2.24
N LEU A 300 -21.24 -20.25 -1.20
CA LEU A 300 -19.79 -20.18 -1.21
C LEU A 300 -19.24 -21.09 -0.09
N ILE A 301 -18.43 -22.08 -0.46
CA ILE A 301 -17.82 -23.04 0.46
C ILE A 301 -16.31 -22.78 0.46
N GLU A 302 -15.75 -22.32 1.58
CA GLU A 302 -14.30 -22.07 1.65
C GLU A 302 -13.47 -23.37 1.53
N GLY A 303 -12.41 -23.29 0.73
CA GLY A 303 -11.39 -24.32 0.57
C GLY A 303 -10.04 -23.91 1.13
N LEU A 304 -8.96 -24.56 0.70
CA LEU A 304 -7.60 -24.27 1.17
C LEU A 304 -7.07 -22.95 0.57
N ARG A 305 -6.86 -21.96 1.45
CA ARG A 305 -6.21 -20.68 1.12
C ARG A 305 -4.72 -20.88 0.83
N HIS A 306 -4.23 -20.25 -0.24
CA HIS A 306 -2.80 -20.11 -0.49
C HIS A 306 -2.27 -18.79 0.12
N ASN A 307 -1.11 -18.85 0.78
CA ASN A 307 -0.36 -17.69 1.27
C ASN A 307 1.04 -17.70 0.63
N GLY A 308 1.49 -16.56 0.10
CA GLY A 308 2.73 -16.44 -0.68
C GLY A 308 3.21 -14.99 -0.83
N GLU A 309 3.78 -14.65 -1.99
CA GLU A 309 4.24 -13.29 -2.30
C GLU A 309 3.07 -12.30 -2.54
N GLN A 310 3.37 -11.00 -2.58
CA GLN A 310 2.37 -9.97 -2.92
C GLN A 310 1.94 -10.07 -4.39
N THR A 311 0.65 -10.29 -4.59
CA THR A 311 -0.01 -10.32 -5.90
C THR A 311 -0.04 -8.93 -6.54
N LYS A 312 0.47 -8.80 -7.77
CA LYS A 312 0.29 -7.65 -8.67
C LYS A 312 -0.79 -7.90 -9.73
N GLY A 313 -0.95 -9.17 -10.11
CA GLY A 313 -1.97 -9.67 -11.04
C GLY A 313 -2.16 -11.17 -10.86
N ALA A 314 -3.27 -11.71 -11.35
CA ALA A 314 -3.52 -13.15 -11.36
C ALA A 314 -4.45 -13.54 -12.52
N CYS A 315 -4.17 -14.70 -13.15
CA CYS A 315 -5.06 -15.32 -14.13
C CYS A 315 -5.16 -16.84 -13.91
N LEU A 316 -6.25 -17.44 -14.40
CA LEU A 316 -6.37 -18.89 -14.55
C LEU A 316 -5.77 -19.33 -15.89
N ILE A 317 -5.16 -20.51 -15.91
CA ILE A 317 -4.69 -21.18 -17.12
C ILE A 317 -5.83 -22.00 -17.74
N PRO A 318 -6.04 -21.96 -19.08
CA PRO A 318 -7.06 -22.76 -19.75
C PRO A 318 -6.90 -24.27 -19.49
N LYS A 319 -8.04 -24.98 -19.35
CA LYS A 319 -8.10 -26.44 -19.12
C LYS A 319 -7.22 -27.27 -20.05
N ARG A 320 -7.06 -26.79 -21.30
CA ARG A 320 -6.23 -27.39 -22.35
C ARG A 320 -4.75 -27.58 -21.97
N ALA A 321 -4.23 -26.84 -20.98
CA ALA A 321 -2.81 -26.88 -20.56
C ALA A 321 -2.56 -27.49 -19.15
N LEU A 322 -3.57 -28.09 -18.51
CA LEU A 322 -3.41 -28.70 -17.18
C LEU A 322 -2.86 -30.12 -17.24
N ASN A 323 -2.02 -30.48 -16.26
CA ASN A 323 -1.44 -31.82 -16.11
C ASN A 323 -2.43 -32.77 -15.41
N VAL A 324 -3.41 -33.22 -16.19
CA VAL A 324 -4.57 -33.96 -15.67
C VAL A 324 -4.21 -35.30 -15.01
N MET A 325 -3.16 -35.98 -15.46
CA MET A 325 -2.74 -37.25 -14.84
C MET A 325 -2.22 -37.05 -13.42
N GLN A 326 -1.59 -35.91 -13.14
CA GLN A 326 -1.16 -35.55 -11.78
C GLN A 326 -2.32 -35.07 -10.88
N GLY A 327 -3.57 -35.01 -11.33
CA GLY A 327 -4.69 -34.51 -10.52
C GLY A 327 -4.70 -32.98 -10.35
N GLU A 328 -3.98 -32.24 -11.20
CA GLU A 328 -4.09 -30.78 -11.30
C GLU A 328 -5.46 -30.41 -11.86
N VAL A 329 -6.32 -29.78 -11.06
CA VAL A 329 -7.67 -29.37 -11.48
C VAL A 329 -7.73 -27.91 -11.95
N ASN A 330 -6.82 -27.06 -11.47
CA ASN A 330 -6.63 -25.67 -11.91
C ASN A 330 -5.20 -25.21 -11.66
N ARG A 331 -4.67 -24.31 -12.51
CA ARG A 331 -3.38 -23.62 -12.30
C ARG A 331 -3.61 -22.11 -12.38
N ILE A 332 -3.10 -21.36 -11.41
CA ILE A 332 -3.14 -19.89 -11.37
C ILE A 332 -1.73 -19.37 -11.65
N LEU A 333 -1.57 -18.39 -12.54
CA LEU A 333 -0.33 -17.60 -12.59
C LEU A 333 -0.47 -16.40 -11.66
N GLN A 334 0.26 -16.39 -10.54
CA GLN A 334 0.38 -15.22 -9.67
C GLN A 334 1.54 -14.36 -10.16
N LEU A 335 1.24 -13.16 -10.67
CA LEU A 335 2.25 -12.16 -11.00
C LEU A 335 2.66 -11.43 -9.73
N THR A 336 3.94 -11.43 -9.38
CA THR A 336 4.52 -10.69 -8.25
C THR A 336 5.37 -9.53 -8.77
N SER A 337 6.00 -8.72 -7.90
CA SER A 337 6.91 -7.66 -8.36
C SER A 337 8.20 -8.19 -9.00
N GLY A 338 8.57 -9.44 -8.74
CA GLY A 338 9.86 -10.04 -9.14
C GLY A 338 9.76 -11.44 -9.76
N SER A 339 8.56 -12.01 -9.88
CA SER A 339 8.36 -13.35 -10.46
C SER A 339 6.96 -13.56 -11.05
N VAL A 340 6.81 -14.62 -11.85
CA VAL A 340 5.50 -15.25 -12.13
C VAL A 340 5.52 -16.61 -11.44
N ILE A 341 4.60 -16.83 -10.51
CA ILE A 341 4.50 -18.06 -9.70
C ILE A 341 3.29 -18.88 -10.19
N PRO A 342 3.50 -20.02 -10.88
CA PRO A 342 2.43 -20.95 -11.22
C PRO A 342 2.01 -21.77 -10.00
N ILE A 343 0.83 -21.50 -9.45
CA ILE A 343 0.24 -22.21 -8.31
C ILE A 343 -0.70 -23.30 -8.84
N THR A 344 -0.31 -24.57 -8.66
CA THR A 344 -1.07 -25.75 -9.07
C THR A 344 -2.02 -26.18 -7.95
N TYR A 345 -3.32 -26.27 -8.21
CA TYR A 345 -4.28 -26.86 -7.28
C TYR A 345 -4.46 -28.35 -7.62
N GLN A 346 -3.87 -29.22 -6.79
CA GLN A 346 -3.89 -30.68 -6.96
C GLN A 346 -4.94 -31.32 -6.04
N VAL A 347 -5.83 -32.15 -6.58
CA VAL A 347 -6.73 -32.98 -5.76
C VAL A 347 -6.01 -34.26 -5.31
N PRO A 348 -5.85 -34.51 -4.00
CA PRO A 348 -5.10 -35.66 -3.51
C PRO A 348 -5.80 -36.99 -3.83
N ARG A 349 -5.11 -37.87 -4.58
CA ARG A 349 -5.55 -39.23 -4.93
C ARG A 349 -4.59 -40.31 -4.42
N LYS A 350 -5.09 -41.55 -4.30
CA LYS A 350 -4.28 -42.73 -3.91
C LYS A 350 -3.30 -43.19 -4.99
N THR A 351 -3.59 -42.89 -6.25
CA THR A 351 -2.80 -43.22 -7.44
C THR A 351 -3.01 -42.13 -8.49
N TYR A 352 -1.98 -41.85 -9.28
CA TYR A 352 -1.99 -40.94 -10.43
C TYR A 352 -1.58 -41.68 -11.72
N ARG A 353 -1.67 -43.03 -11.73
CA ARG A 353 -1.40 -43.86 -12.90
C ARG A 353 -2.57 -43.93 -13.88
N ASP A 354 -3.77 -43.68 -13.37
CA ASP A 354 -5.06 -43.86 -14.04
C ASP A 354 -5.76 -42.50 -14.16
N PHE A 355 -6.44 -42.24 -15.27
CA PHE A 355 -7.11 -40.95 -15.50
C PHE A 355 -8.35 -40.78 -14.59
N HIS A 356 -8.37 -39.71 -13.79
CA HIS A 356 -9.46 -39.41 -12.84
C HIS A 356 -10.64 -38.71 -13.53
N ALA A 357 -11.38 -39.45 -14.34
CA ALA A 357 -12.53 -38.95 -15.11
C ALA A 357 -13.63 -38.27 -14.26
N ASP A 358 -13.71 -38.53 -12.95
CA ASP A 358 -14.66 -37.84 -12.07
C ASP A 358 -14.21 -36.41 -11.69
N LEU A 359 -12.92 -36.08 -11.81
CA LEU A 359 -12.39 -34.73 -11.61
C LEU A 359 -12.51 -33.85 -12.86
N TYR A 360 -12.49 -34.47 -14.05
CA TYR A 360 -12.38 -33.79 -15.34
C TYR A 360 -13.61 -34.08 -16.23
N PRO A 361 -14.68 -33.27 -16.13
CA PRO A 361 -15.74 -33.29 -17.13
C PRO A 361 -15.21 -32.77 -18.48
N ASP A 362 -15.95 -33.01 -19.56
CA ASP A 362 -15.59 -32.49 -20.89
C ASP A 362 -15.67 -30.94 -20.89
N THR A 363 -14.51 -30.32 -21.14
CA THR A 363 -14.30 -28.86 -21.17
C THR A 363 -14.79 -28.27 -22.49
N THR A 364 -15.00 -26.96 -22.54
CA THR A 364 -15.09 -26.21 -23.80
C THR A 364 -13.85 -26.47 -24.67
N GLY A 365 -14.07 -26.68 -25.97
CA GLY A 365 -13.04 -26.88 -26.98
C GLY A 365 -12.37 -25.60 -27.47
N TYR A 366 -11.86 -25.64 -28.71
CA TYR A 366 -11.04 -24.57 -29.33
C TYR A 366 -11.39 -24.29 -30.80
N THR A 367 -12.46 -24.92 -31.30
CA THR A 367 -13.03 -24.73 -32.64
C THR A 367 -14.46 -24.21 -32.50
N THR A 368 -14.88 -23.35 -33.42
CA THR A 368 -16.28 -22.93 -33.54
C THR A 368 -16.63 -22.75 -35.01
N GLU A 369 -17.88 -23.02 -35.36
CA GLU A 369 -18.45 -22.75 -36.69
C GLU A 369 -19.14 -21.38 -36.72
N LEU A 370 -19.23 -20.70 -35.57
CA LEU A 370 -19.95 -19.45 -35.41
C LEU A 370 -19.05 -18.26 -35.76
N THR A 371 -19.33 -17.62 -36.90
CA THR A 371 -18.72 -16.34 -37.28
C THR A 371 -19.41 -15.16 -36.59
N ALA A 372 -18.72 -14.02 -36.47
CA ALA A 372 -19.27 -12.82 -35.86
C ALA A 372 -20.60 -12.36 -36.51
N ASN A 373 -20.67 -12.36 -37.86
CA ASN A 373 -21.91 -12.10 -38.61
C ASN A 373 -23.04 -13.07 -38.23
N ALA A 374 -22.76 -14.37 -38.21
CA ALA A 374 -23.76 -15.40 -37.89
C ALA A 374 -24.28 -15.27 -36.46
N TRP A 375 -23.44 -14.88 -35.50
CA TRP A 375 -23.86 -14.58 -34.13
C TRP A 375 -24.68 -13.30 -34.03
N PHE A 376 -24.35 -12.27 -34.81
CA PHE A 376 -25.11 -11.01 -34.86
C PHE A 376 -26.51 -11.20 -35.46
N GLU A 377 -26.66 -12.11 -36.43
CA GLU A 377 -27.96 -12.63 -36.92
C GLU A 377 -28.77 -13.41 -35.84
N GLY A 378 -28.26 -13.52 -34.61
CA GLY A 378 -28.94 -14.14 -33.47
C GLY A 378 -28.66 -15.64 -33.28
N LYS A 379 -27.72 -16.24 -34.02
CA LYS A 379 -27.38 -17.67 -33.86
C LYS A 379 -26.52 -17.85 -32.60
N ASN A 380 -26.99 -18.70 -31.69
CA ASN A 380 -26.28 -19.08 -30.47
C ASN A 380 -25.83 -20.55 -30.61
N ILE A 381 -24.61 -20.78 -31.10
CA ILE A 381 -24.03 -22.12 -31.27
C ILE A 381 -23.02 -22.36 -30.14
N PRO A 382 -23.21 -23.38 -29.28
CA PRO A 382 -22.25 -23.69 -28.23
C PRO A 382 -20.98 -24.33 -28.83
N VAL A 383 -19.82 -23.94 -28.32
CA VAL A 383 -18.53 -24.50 -28.72
C VAL A 383 -18.48 -26.00 -28.38
N PRO A 384 -18.11 -26.89 -29.33
CA PRO A 384 -17.98 -28.32 -29.08
C PRO A 384 -17.09 -28.63 -27.88
N LYS A 385 -17.54 -29.55 -27.04
CA LYS A 385 -16.77 -30.00 -25.87
C LYS A 385 -15.68 -31.00 -26.26
N ILE A 386 -14.59 -31.00 -25.52
CA ILE A 386 -13.47 -31.94 -25.69
C ILE A 386 -13.17 -32.67 -24.38
N SER A 387 -12.85 -33.97 -24.50
CA SER A 387 -12.45 -34.81 -23.38
C SER A 387 -11.00 -34.52 -22.99
N LEU A 388 -10.77 -34.31 -21.70
CA LEU A 388 -9.42 -34.15 -21.15
C LEU A 388 -8.68 -35.49 -20.95
N ASP A 389 -9.34 -36.64 -21.14
CA ASP A 389 -8.73 -37.97 -21.08
C ASP A 389 -7.58 -38.15 -22.10
N PRO A 390 -6.33 -38.39 -21.66
CA PRO A 390 -5.19 -38.62 -22.56
C PRO A 390 -5.40 -39.74 -23.57
N ALA A 391 -6.13 -40.81 -23.21
CA ALA A 391 -6.40 -41.94 -24.09
C ALA A 391 -7.37 -41.59 -25.24
N LYS A 392 -8.04 -40.43 -25.18
CA LYS A 392 -8.94 -39.91 -26.22
C LYS A 392 -8.35 -38.73 -27.00
N ARG A 393 -7.12 -38.29 -26.70
CA ARG A 393 -6.44 -37.18 -27.37
C ARG A 393 -5.48 -37.69 -28.46
N PRO A 394 -5.30 -36.98 -29.59
CA PRO A 394 -4.33 -37.37 -30.61
C PRO A 394 -2.86 -37.31 -30.12
N ASN A 395 -2.57 -36.41 -29.16
CA ASN A 395 -1.21 -36.16 -28.65
C ASN A 395 -0.99 -36.69 -27.22
N GLY A 396 -1.87 -37.57 -26.71
CA GLY A 396 -1.76 -38.11 -25.34
C GLY A 396 -1.77 -37.01 -24.26
N ASP A 397 -0.87 -37.11 -23.28
CA ASP A 397 -0.75 -36.19 -22.14
C ASP A 397 -0.39 -34.73 -22.50
N ALA A 398 0.05 -34.47 -23.73
CA ALA A 398 0.51 -33.14 -24.14
C ALA A 398 -0.59 -32.06 -24.00
N PRO A 399 -0.22 -30.80 -23.69
CA PRO A 399 -1.16 -29.68 -23.69
C PRO A 399 -1.75 -29.47 -25.09
N ILE A 400 -3.04 -29.19 -25.16
CA ILE A 400 -3.77 -29.01 -26.42
C ILE A 400 -3.59 -27.56 -26.87
N THR A 401 -2.56 -27.29 -27.67
CA THR A 401 -2.21 -25.95 -28.15
C THR A 401 -2.61 -25.73 -29.61
N VAL A 402 -3.11 -24.52 -29.92
CA VAL A 402 -3.78 -24.18 -31.18
C VAL A 402 -3.16 -22.92 -31.75
N HIS A 403 -2.52 -23.07 -32.90
CA HIS A 403 -1.93 -21.97 -33.66
C HIS A 403 -2.36 -22.11 -35.11
N ARG A 404 -2.92 -21.04 -35.68
CA ARG A 404 -3.45 -20.98 -37.05
C ARG A 404 -2.75 -19.88 -37.89
N GLY A 405 -1.68 -19.29 -37.36
CA GLY A 405 -0.92 -18.23 -38.02
C GLY A 405 -1.54 -16.83 -37.95
N SER A 406 -0.90 -15.92 -38.67
CA SER A 406 -1.23 -14.49 -38.79
C SER A 406 -2.65 -14.23 -39.29
N LEU A 407 -3.35 -13.24 -38.69
CA LEU A 407 -4.73 -12.88 -39.04
C LEU A 407 -4.92 -12.61 -40.54
N SER A 408 -3.92 -12.05 -41.24
CA SER A 408 -3.99 -11.81 -42.69
C SER A 408 -4.23 -13.08 -43.49
N LYS A 409 -3.58 -14.20 -43.12
CA LYS A 409 -3.81 -15.51 -43.77
C LYS A 409 -5.19 -16.07 -43.44
N LEU A 410 -5.66 -15.84 -42.22
CA LEU A 410 -7.00 -16.27 -41.80
C LEU A 410 -8.09 -15.47 -42.54
N LYS A 411 -7.84 -14.20 -42.89
CA LYS A 411 -8.71 -13.44 -43.81
C LYS A 411 -8.69 -14.05 -45.22
N GLU A 412 -7.51 -14.31 -45.78
CA GLU A 412 -7.38 -14.98 -47.09
C GLU A 412 -8.10 -16.34 -47.09
N GLU A 413 -7.98 -17.15 -46.04
CA GLU A 413 -8.68 -18.44 -45.90
C GLU A 413 -10.20 -18.28 -45.80
N VAL A 414 -10.70 -17.33 -45.00
CA VAL A 414 -12.14 -17.05 -44.86
C VAL A 414 -12.73 -16.48 -46.15
N GLU A 415 -12.05 -15.56 -46.82
CA GLU A 415 -12.45 -15.02 -48.12
C GLU A 415 -12.45 -16.10 -49.20
N ASN A 416 -11.45 -16.98 -49.24
CA ASN A 416 -11.44 -18.12 -50.15
C ASN A 416 -12.56 -19.13 -49.84
N ALA A 417 -12.85 -19.40 -48.56
CA ALA A 417 -13.95 -20.28 -48.16
C ALA A 417 -15.32 -19.70 -48.56
N GLN A 418 -15.55 -18.40 -48.36
CA GLN A 418 -16.76 -17.69 -48.81
C GLN A 418 -16.87 -17.74 -50.33
N ASN A 419 -15.81 -17.42 -51.08
CA ASN A 419 -15.77 -17.50 -52.54
C ASN A 419 -15.98 -18.94 -53.08
N HIS A 420 -15.60 -19.98 -52.33
CA HIS A 420 -15.91 -21.36 -52.66
C HIS A 420 -17.38 -21.72 -52.40
N SER A 421 -17.99 -21.22 -51.32
CA SER A 421 -19.41 -21.47 -51.00
C SER A 421 -20.35 -20.94 -52.09
N VAL A 422 -20.06 -19.75 -52.64
CA VAL A 422 -20.84 -19.12 -53.74
C VAL A 422 -20.78 -19.94 -55.04
N LYS A 423 -19.78 -20.81 -55.23
CA LYS A 423 -19.67 -21.68 -56.40
C LYS A 423 -20.42 -23.01 -56.29
N GLN A 424 -21.09 -23.30 -55.17
CA GLN A 424 -21.92 -24.51 -55.00
C GLN A 424 -23.41 -24.24 -54.73
N GLN A 425 -23.99 -23.22 -55.38
CA GLN A 425 -25.46 -23.10 -55.45
C GLN A 425 -25.95 -22.50 -56.77
N THR A 426 -26.21 -23.37 -57.76
CA THR A 426 -27.16 -23.11 -58.85
C THR A 426 -28.10 -24.31 -59.03
N PRO A 427 -29.43 -24.11 -59.11
CA PRO A 427 -30.39 -25.21 -59.15
C PRO A 427 -30.49 -25.82 -60.55
N LYS A 428 -30.04 -27.08 -60.73
CA LYS A 428 -30.35 -27.86 -61.94
C LYS A 428 -31.74 -28.46 -61.87
N VAL A 429 -32.72 -27.71 -62.38
CA VAL A 429 -34.01 -28.27 -62.79
C VAL A 429 -33.76 -29.41 -63.79
N THR A 430 -34.16 -30.62 -63.43
CA THR A 430 -34.14 -31.79 -64.32
C THR A 430 -35.53 -32.42 -64.29
N GLN A 431 -36.23 -32.42 -65.42
CA GLN A 431 -37.54 -33.07 -65.51
C GLN A 431 -37.41 -34.60 -65.49
N PRO A 432 -38.38 -35.34 -64.92
CA PRO A 432 -38.29 -36.78 -64.76
C PRO A 432 -38.52 -37.52 -66.09
N LYS A 433 -37.85 -38.66 -66.25
CA LYS A 433 -38.28 -39.75 -67.14
C LYS A 433 -38.29 -41.07 -66.40
N ILE A 434 -39.25 -41.93 -66.75
CA ILE A 434 -39.67 -43.11 -65.98
C ILE A 434 -39.16 -44.39 -66.64
N THR A 435 -38.43 -45.21 -65.89
CA THR A 435 -38.38 -46.69 -65.95
C THR A 435 -37.50 -47.18 -64.78
N SER A 436 -37.78 -48.29 -64.08
CA SER A 436 -38.97 -49.15 -64.07
C SER A 436 -39.02 -49.99 -62.77
N ALA A 437 -40.23 -50.10 -62.19
CA ALA A 437 -40.74 -51.16 -61.29
C ALA A 437 -39.82 -51.85 -60.25
N ILE A 438 -40.28 -51.87 -58.98
CA ILE A 438 -40.78 -53.11 -58.34
C ILE A 438 -41.68 -52.79 -57.11
N VAL A 439 -42.93 -53.28 -57.18
CA VAL A 439 -43.83 -53.76 -56.11
C VAL A 439 -44.03 -52.95 -54.80
N LYS A 440 -45.26 -52.40 -54.65
CA LYS A 440 -46.23 -52.44 -53.53
C LYS A 440 -45.74 -52.48 -52.06
N ASN A 441 -46.39 -51.85 -51.06
CA ASN A 441 -47.59 -50.97 -50.92
C ASN A 441 -47.55 -50.39 -49.46
N GLU A 442 -48.54 -49.85 -48.71
CA GLU A 442 -50.01 -49.67 -48.85
C GLU A 442 -50.57 -48.55 -47.93
N PHE A 443 -51.89 -48.33 -48.00
CA PHE A 443 -52.79 -47.65 -47.05
C PHE A 443 -52.76 -46.10 -46.89
N VAL A 444 -53.83 -45.61 -46.24
CA VAL A 444 -54.50 -44.30 -46.48
C VAL A 444 -54.90 -43.64 -45.14
N PRO A 445 -54.84 -42.29 -45.01
CA PRO A 445 -55.12 -41.58 -43.76
C PRO A 445 -56.60 -41.19 -43.54
N VAL A 446 -56.90 -40.76 -42.31
CA VAL A 446 -58.17 -40.11 -41.88
C VAL A 446 -57.76 -38.80 -41.17
N LYS A 447 -58.12 -37.58 -41.63
CA LYS A 447 -59.42 -36.84 -41.45
C LYS A 447 -59.71 -36.57 -39.95
N GLU A 448 -60.15 -35.40 -39.48
CA GLU A 448 -61.01 -34.29 -39.97
C GLU A 448 -60.61 -32.95 -39.25
N LYS A 449 -61.20 -31.74 -39.36
CA LYS A 449 -61.94 -30.92 -40.38
C LYS A 449 -62.45 -29.63 -39.67
N ILE A 450 -63.06 -28.67 -40.40
CA ILE A 450 -63.73 -27.43 -39.90
C ILE A 450 -62.72 -26.32 -39.47
N GLY A 451 -62.93 -25.02 -39.75
CA GLY A 451 -63.88 -24.40 -40.69
C GLY A 451 -64.15 -22.89 -40.48
N SER A 452 -64.49 -22.20 -41.58
CA SER A 452 -65.34 -21.00 -41.71
C SER A 452 -64.98 -19.63 -41.07
N LEU A 453 -65.00 -18.59 -41.95
CA LEU A 453 -65.43 -17.18 -41.72
C LEU A 453 -64.53 -16.28 -40.84
N GLU A 454 -64.54 -14.93 -40.93
CA GLU A 454 -65.35 -14.00 -41.75
C GLU A 454 -64.57 -12.74 -42.25
N ASN A 455 -65.26 -11.87 -43.01
CA ASN A 455 -64.78 -10.66 -43.71
C ASN A 455 -64.48 -9.44 -42.79
N PHE A 456 -63.78 -8.43 -43.35
CA PHE A 456 -64.16 -7.01 -43.59
C PHE A 456 -62.86 -6.22 -43.93
N LYS A 457 -62.71 -5.57 -45.11
CA LYS A 457 -62.97 -4.13 -45.42
C LYS A 457 -62.28 -3.13 -44.45
N ASP A 458 -61.69 -2.01 -44.88
CA ASP A 458 -61.82 -1.23 -46.14
C ASP A 458 -60.43 -0.65 -46.59
N LYS A 459 -60.11 -0.57 -47.90
CA LYS A 459 -60.15 0.59 -48.85
C LYS A 459 -59.30 1.84 -48.52
N GLY A 460 -58.62 2.37 -49.55
CA GLY A 460 -58.10 3.75 -49.64
C GLY A 460 -56.60 3.85 -49.98
N LYS A 461 -56.07 3.56 -51.19
CA LYS A 461 -56.44 3.87 -52.59
C LYS A 461 -55.73 5.15 -53.13
N ASN A 462 -55.29 5.06 -54.41
CA ASN A 462 -54.62 6.07 -55.25
C ASN A 462 -53.08 6.05 -55.12
N ASP A 463 -52.26 5.64 -56.10
CA ASP A 463 -52.29 5.61 -57.59
C ASP A 463 -51.73 6.87 -58.27
N ILE A 464 -51.18 6.64 -59.48
CA ILE A 464 -50.51 7.57 -60.43
C ILE A 464 -49.04 7.84 -60.04
N GLU A 465 -48.00 7.65 -60.87
CA GLU A 465 -47.92 7.35 -62.33
C GLU A 465 -46.85 6.28 -62.67
N ASN A 466 -46.79 5.87 -63.94
CA ASN A 466 -46.05 4.77 -64.57
C ASN A 466 -44.83 5.19 -65.44
N ASN A 467 -44.04 4.17 -65.84
CA ASN A 467 -43.40 3.99 -67.17
C ASN A 467 -42.16 4.83 -67.56
N THR A 468 -41.29 4.38 -68.49
CA THR A 468 -41.44 3.33 -69.54
C THR A 468 -40.10 2.62 -69.87
N ASP A 469 -40.14 1.33 -70.27
CA ASP A 469 -39.53 0.71 -71.47
C ASP A 469 -38.08 1.04 -71.98
N ASN A 470 -37.33 0.15 -72.66
CA ASN A 470 -37.49 -1.29 -73.00
C ASN A 470 -36.15 -1.89 -73.54
N LYS A 471 -35.85 -3.18 -73.25
CA LYS A 471 -35.08 -4.13 -74.12
C LYS A 471 -33.61 -3.72 -74.49
N ILE A 472 -32.74 -4.52 -75.13
CA ILE A 472 -32.81 -5.90 -75.66
C ILE A 472 -31.43 -6.61 -75.54
N LYS A 473 -31.44 -7.95 -75.41
CA LYS A 473 -30.63 -9.01 -76.08
C LYS A 473 -29.31 -8.65 -76.84
N GLU A 474 -28.30 -9.52 -77.00
CA GLU A 474 -28.13 -10.97 -76.77
C GLU A 474 -26.63 -11.40 -76.85
N TYR A 475 -26.30 -12.61 -76.36
CA TYR A 475 -25.29 -13.62 -76.85
C TYR A 475 -23.90 -13.21 -77.44
N ASN A 476 -22.82 -14.03 -77.42
CA ASN A 476 -22.65 -15.48 -77.14
C ASN A 476 -21.17 -15.86 -76.90
N LYS A 477 -20.91 -16.92 -76.10
CA LYS A 477 -19.82 -17.95 -76.23
C LYS A 477 -18.33 -17.47 -76.34
N ILE A 478 -17.26 -18.24 -76.11
CA ILE A 478 -16.97 -19.70 -76.13
C ILE A 478 -16.03 -20.05 -74.93
N ASN A 479 -16.32 -21.18 -74.24
CA ASN A 479 -15.46 -22.33 -73.84
C ASN A 479 -13.91 -22.28 -74.06
N ASN A 480 -13.03 -23.11 -73.47
CA ASN A 480 -13.09 -24.26 -72.53
C ASN A 480 -11.67 -24.41 -71.89
N ASN A 481 -11.54 -24.67 -70.57
CA ASN A 481 -11.29 -25.98 -69.88
C ASN A 481 -9.87 -26.63 -70.02
N GLU A 482 -9.49 -27.36 -68.95
CA GLU A 482 -8.41 -28.38 -68.83
C GLU A 482 -6.93 -27.90 -68.83
N SER A 483 -5.95 -28.57 -68.18
CA SER A 483 -6.00 -29.49 -67.02
C SER A 483 -4.61 -29.77 -66.37
N THR A 484 -4.61 -30.19 -65.09
CA THR A 484 -3.61 -31.06 -64.39
C THR A 484 -2.09 -30.76 -64.29
N LYS A 485 -1.66 -30.60 -63.02
CA LYS A 485 -0.57 -31.32 -62.29
C LYS A 485 0.95 -31.01 -62.47
N GLU A 486 1.51 -30.70 -61.29
CA GLU A 486 2.77 -31.20 -60.68
C GLU A 486 4.16 -30.62 -61.05
N LYS A 487 4.91 -30.34 -59.95
CA LYS A 487 6.38 -30.25 -59.77
C LYS A 487 7.12 -28.95 -60.14
N THR A 488 7.56 -28.27 -59.07
CA THR A 488 8.75 -27.41 -58.89
C THR A 488 10.04 -28.06 -59.43
N PRO A 489 11.17 -27.34 -59.72
CA PRO A 489 11.62 -26.15 -58.95
C PRO A 489 12.44 -25.02 -59.65
N VAL A 490 12.65 -23.93 -58.87
CA VAL A 490 13.87 -23.07 -58.82
C VAL A 490 14.23 -22.13 -60.01
N SER A 491 13.84 -20.86 -59.81
CA SER A 491 14.63 -19.61 -59.88
C SER A 491 15.19 -19.00 -61.19
N GLU A 492 15.02 -17.67 -61.28
CA GLU A 492 15.88 -16.68 -61.97
C GLU A 492 15.95 -16.73 -63.52
N LYS A 493 16.04 -15.61 -64.26
CA LYS A 493 15.70 -14.17 -64.07
C LYS A 493 15.94 -13.46 -65.43
N ASN A 494 15.71 -12.14 -65.49
CA ASN A 494 16.05 -11.17 -66.56
C ASN A 494 14.90 -10.93 -67.58
N GLU A 495 14.36 -9.70 -67.70
CA GLU A 495 14.89 -8.50 -68.41
C GLU A 495 14.70 -8.62 -69.95
N VAL A 496 14.39 -7.58 -70.74
CA VAL A 496 14.32 -6.13 -70.47
C VAL A 496 13.46 -5.43 -71.55
N GLU A 497 12.73 -4.37 -71.17
CA GLU A 497 12.34 -3.23 -72.04
C GLU A 497 11.50 -3.50 -73.33
N ASN A 498 11.06 -2.51 -74.13
CA ASN A 498 11.03 -1.04 -73.98
C ASN A 498 9.75 -0.45 -74.62
N GLY A 499 9.46 0.84 -74.37
CA GLY A 499 8.87 1.69 -75.42
C GLY A 499 7.74 2.65 -75.03
N ILE A 500 8.13 3.91 -74.73
CA ILE A 500 7.83 5.11 -75.56
C ILE A 500 6.34 5.45 -75.84
N HIS A 501 5.82 6.68 -75.64
CA HIS A 501 6.32 7.95 -75.06
C HIS A 501 5.14 8.98 -75.03
N ILE A 502 5.44 10.30 -74.90
CA ILE A 502 4.56 11.47 -75.21
C ILE A 502 3.49 11.81 -74.14
N VAL A 503 3.35 13.04 -73.59
CA VAL A 503 4.14 14.30 -73.65
C VAL A 503 3.84 15.17 -72.36
N PRO A 504 4.75 16.09 -71.94
CA PRO A 504 4.59 17.00 -70.76
C PRO A 504 3.85 18.33 -71.14
N PRO A 505 3.79 19.47 -70.36
CA PRO A 505 4.57 19.84 -69.18
C PRO A 505 3.89 20.66 -68.01
N LYS A 506 4.75 21.04 -67.06
CA LYS A 506 4.60 21.90 -65.86
C LYS A 506 4.08 23.33 -66.17
N PRO A 507 3.52 24.07 -65.19
CA PRO A 507 4.33 24.79 -64.18
C PRO A 507 4.02 24.35 -62.73
N MET A 508 5.00 23.99 -61.88
CA MET A 508 6.03 24.81 -61.18
C MET A 508 5.52 25.46 -59.87
N PRO A 509 6.34 25.47 -58.79
CA PRO A 509 5.87 25.70 -57.42
C PRO A 509 5.83 27.19 -57.02
N ARG A 510 5.16 27.50 -55.91
CA ARG A 510 5.28 28.80 -55.24
C ARG A 510 5.50 28.61 -53.74
N ALA A 511 6.68 29.02 -53.27
CA ALA A 511 7.05 29.03 -51.85
C ALA A 511 6.98 30.44 -51.26
N SER A 512 7.01 30.52 -49.94
CA SER A 512 7.37 31.70 -49.14
C SER A 512 8.55 31.29 -48.24
N ARG A 513 9.71 31.96 -48.36
CA ARG A 513 10.20 33.03 -47.45
C ARG A 513 10.39 32.57 -46.00
N THR A 514 11.45 32.90 -45.25
CA THR A 514 12.76 33.60 -45.39
C THR A 514 13.43 33.46 -44.02
N GLY A 515 14.75 33.43 -43.76
CA GLY A 515 16.03 33.41 -44.50
C GLY A 515 17.10 33.06 -43.43
N SER A 516 18.43 32.96 -43.61
CA SER A 516 19.41 33.29 -44.67
C SER A 516 20.75 32.63 -44.25
N VAL A 517 21.80 32.41 -45.06
CA VAL A 517 22.13 32.83 -46.44
C VAL A 517 23.00 31.75 -47.14
N CYS A 518 23.40 31.98 -48.39
CA CYS A 518 24.19 31.09 -49.28
C CYS A 518 25.72 31.09 -48.92
N GLU A 519 26.70 30.49 -49.63
CA GLU A 519 26.98 30.38 -51.08
C GLU A 519 27.94 29.21 -51.48
N ILE A 520 27.69 28.61 -52.67
CA ILE A 520 28.61 28.40 -53.85
C ILE A 520 29.86 27.46 -53.76
N ILE A 521 29.85 26.35 -54.56
CA ILE A 521 30.74 25.89 -55.69
C ILE A 521 32.29 26.02 -55.53
N ASP A 522 33.22 25.17 -56.03
CA ASP A 522 33.32 24.01 -56.97
C ASP A 522 33.68 22.68 -56.24
N GLU A 523 33.73 21.44 -56.77
CA GLU A 523 33.87 20.78 -58.09
C GLU A 523 35.30 20.35 -58.55
N ASN A 524 35.42 19.11 -59.09
CA ASN A 524 36.61 18.40 -59.64
C ASN A 524 37.71 17.97 -58.62
N SER A 525 38.41 16.81 -58.68
CA SER A 525 38.48 15.62 -59.58
C SER A 525 38.93 14.37 -58.75
N VAL A 526 38.39 13.12 -58.84
CA VAL A 526 38.42 12.08 -59.92
C VAL A 526 39.82 11.40 -60.09
N PRO A 527 39.99 10.04 -60.15
CA PRO A 527 39.14 8.91 -59.69
C PRO A 527 39.83 7.52 -59.30
N LYS A 528 39.04 6.54 -58.77
CA LYS A 528 39.05 5.06 -59.10
C LYS A 528 40.28 4.15 -58.73
N PRO A 529 40.26 2.78 -58.92
CA PRO A 529 39.16 1.75 -58.99
C PRO A 529 39.43 0.30 -58.36
N VAL A 530 38.41 -0.61 -58.44
CA VAL A 530 38.43 -2.13 -58.58
C VAL A 530 38.22 -3.12 -57.37
N ALA A 531 37.22 -4.03 -57.54
CA ALA A 531 36.95 -5.44 -57.06
C ALA A 531 36.96 -5.86 -55.54
N ARG A 532 35.99 -6.60 -54.94
CA ARG A 532 35.39 -7.97 -55.17
C ARG A 532 36.36 -9.18 -54.94
N PRO A 533 35.92 -10.41 -54.50
CA PRO A 533 34.63 -10.86 -53.90
C PRO A 533 34.66 -12.02 -52.81
N ARG A 534 33.48 -12.33 -52.22
CA ARG A 534 32.88 -13.68 -51.86
C ARG A 534 33.43 -14.68 -50.78
N THR A 535 32.66 -14.82 -49.68
CA THR A 535 31.92 -16.00 -49.11
C THR A 535 32.51 -17.43 -48.86
N ASN A 536 32.05 -18.07 -47.75
CA ASN A 536 31.96 -19.52 -47.35
C ASN A 536 32.83 -19.96 -46.14
N SER A 537 32.56 -21.03 -45.35
CA SER A 537 31.31 -21.70 -44.89
C SER A 537 31.58 -22.85 -43.88
N CYS A 538 30.61 -23.19 -43.01
CA CYS A 538 30.47 -24.46 -42.23
C CYS A 538 31.34 -24.72 -40.96
N ALA A 539 31.01 -25.79 -40.23
CA ALA A 539 31.43 -26.20 -38.86
C ALA A 539 31.95 -27.67 -38.86
N PRO A 540 32.15 -28.43 -37.73
CA PRO A 540 32.12 -28.12 -36.29
C PRO A 540 33.36 -28.65 -35.51
N ILE A 541 33.37 -28.60 -34.15
CA ILE A 541 34.07 -29.57 -33.27
C ILE A 541 33.65 -29.42 -31.79
N VAL A 542 33.82 -30.48 -30.99
CA VAL A 542 33.52 -30.55 -29.54
C VAL A 542 34.82 -30.71 -28.74
N THR A 543 35.00 -29.95 -27.65
CA THR A 543 35.58 -30.46 -26.39
C THR A 543 35.41 -29.48 -25.23
N SER A 544 35.49 -30.03 -24.01
CA SER A 544 35.53 -29.33 -22.73
C SER A 544 36.87 -28.61 -22.48
N VAL A 545 36.86 -27.55 -21.66
CA VAL A 545 37.58 -27.48 -20.36
C VAL A 545 37.24 -26.16 -19.64
N ASN A 546 37.16 -26.22 -18.32
CA ASN A 546 37.24 -25.06 -17.42
C ASN A 546 38.21 -25.47 -16.29
N PRO A 547 39.27 -24.69 -16.02
CA PRO A 547 39.27 -24.02 -14.72
C PRO A 547 39.87 -22.60 -14.72
N ASN A 548 39.17 -21.70 -14.04
CA ASN A 548 39.67 -20.66 -13.13
C ASN A 548 41.16 -20.23 -13.23
N VAL A 549 41.39 -18.97 -13.63
CA VAL A 549 42.12 -17.96 -12.82
C VAL A 549 41.76 -16.55 -13.33
N PRO A 550 41.60 -15.53 -12.46
CA PRO A 550 41.04 -14.24 -12.87
C PRO A 550 42.11 -13.24 -13.34
N VAL A 551 41.86 -12.58 -14.47
CA VAL A 551 42.62 -11.40 -14.91
C VAL A 551 41.84 -10.13 -14.54
N ALA A 552 42.37 -9.37 -13.59
CA ALA A 552 41.90 -8.01 -13.30
C ALA A 552 42.66 -7.01 -14.18
N GLY A 553 41.95 -6.24 -15.00
CA GLY A 553 42.53 -5.23 -15.88
C GLY A 553 41.46 -4.29 -16.42
N GLY A 554 41.29 -3.13 -15.79
CA GLY A 554 40.32 -2.12 -16.22
C GLY A 554 40.98 -1.05 -17.09
N TYR A 555 40.22 -0.49 -18.04
CA TYR A 555 40.51 0.86 -18.55
C TYR A 555 39.23 1.67 -18.81
N LYS A 556 39.39 2.99 -18.87
CA LYS A 556 38.29 3.97 -18.85
C LYS A 556 37.58 4.12 -20.21
N PRO A 557 36.29 4.50 -20.21
CA PRO A 557 35.58 4.82 -21.44
C PRO A 557 36.18 6.04 -22.15
N ARG A 558 36.02 6.11 -23.48
CA ARG A 558 36.22 7.33 -24.27
C ARG A 558 34.92 7.71 -24.97
N LEU A 559 34.39 8.87 -24.60
CA LEU A 559 33.38 9.61 -25.36
C LEU A 559 34.02 10.28 -26.58
N GLY A 560 33.23 10.46 -27.64
CA GLY A 560 33.53 11.39 -28.72
C GLY A 560 32.64 11.18 -29.95
N PRO A 561 32.52 12.17 -30.85
CA PRO A 561 33.17 13.49 -30.82
C PRO A 561 32.20 14.66 -30.54
N LYS A 562 32.73 15.74 -29.98
CA LYS A 562 32.26 17.11 -30.28
C LYS A 562 33.11 17.66 -31.44
N PRO A 563 32.59 18.61 -32.22
CA PRO A 563 33.43 19.66 -32.81
C PRO A 563 33.09 21.02 -32.20
N PHE A 564 34.13 21.75 -31.76
CA PHE A 564 34.48 23.09 -32.25
C PHE A 564 35.69 23.60 -31.44
N THR A 565 36.78 23.91 -32.14
CA THR A 565 38.05 24.34 -31.52
C THR A 565 38.77 25.34 -32.46
N PRO A 566 38.95 26.61 -32.08
CA PRO A 566 39.83 27.55 -32.76
C PRO A 566 41.32 27.30 -32.41
N PRO A 567 42.30 27.92 -33.10
CA PRO A 567 43.61 27.29 -33.31
C PRO A 567 44.68 27.54 -32.22
N LYS A 568 45.80 26.84 -32.41
CA LYS A 568 46.99 26.77 -31.56
C LYS A 568 47.85 28.04 -31.64
N LEU A 569 48.55 28.34 -30.56
CA LEU A 569 50.01 28.38 -30.60
C LEU A 569 50.58 27.92 -29.25
N ASN A 570 51.81 27.39 -29.26
CA ASN A 570 52.56 27.09 -28.04
C ASN A 570 53.52 28.26 -27.79
N GLU A 571 53.76 28.59 -26.52
CA GLU A 571 55.13 28.68 -26.01
C GLU A 571 55.15 28.60 -24.48
N THR A 572 56.34 28.38 -23.91
CA THR A 572 56.57 28.14 -22.49
C THR A 572 56.97 29.41 -21.77
N GLU A 573 56.48 29.63 -20.55
CA GLU A 573 57.34 29.84 -19.38
C GLU A 573 56.56 29.90 -18.06
N SER A 574 57.32 29.94 -16.96
CA SER A 574 56.86 30.17 -15.60
C SER A 574 57.71 31.28 -15.01
N PHE A 575 57.12 32.30 -14.38
CA PHE A 575 57.53 32.73 -13.03
C PHE A 575 56.56 33.75 -12.41
N ASP A 576 56.85 34.07 -11.16
CA ASP A 576 56.11 34.94 -10.24
C ASP A 576 56.24 36.45 -10.58
N LYS A 577 55.23 37.23 -10.14
CA LYS A 577 55.28 38.69 -9.87
C LYS A 577 55.76 39.67 -10.96
N VAL A 578 54.84 40.50 -11.45
CA VAL A 578 55.05 41.97 -11.47
C VAL A 578 53.75 42.72 -11.12
N PHE A 579 53.89 43.92 -10.57
CA PHE A 579 52.89 44.98 -10.31
C PHE A 579 51.82 44.77 -9.23
N CYS A 580 52.07 45.43 -8.09
CA CYS A 580 51.09 45.83 -7.09
C CYS A 580 50.33 47.09 -7.54
N VAL A 581 49.10 47.30 -7.06
CA VAL A 581 48.38 48.60 -7.09
C VAL A 581 47.68 48.81 -5.72
N PRO A 582 47.59 50.05 -5.17
CA PRO A 582 47.43 50.28 -3.70
C PRO A 582 45.98 50.41 -3.17
N PRO A 583 45.78 50.65 -1.84
CA PRO A 583 44.47 50.62 -1.17
C PRO A 583 43.72 51.98 -1.06
N VAL A 584 42.58 51.91 -0.39
CA VAL A 584 41.51 52.92 -0.15
C VAL A 584 41.95 54.25 0.48
N PRO A 585 41.35 55.39 0.04
CA PRO A 585 41.10 56.57 0.88
C PRO A 585 39.61 56.76 1.24
N CYS A 586 39.34 57.49 2.34
CA CYS A 586 38.01 57.82 2.86
C CYS A 586 37.70 59.34 2.75
N PRO A 587 36.54 59.87 3.21
CA PRO A 587 35.88 61.04 2.57
C PRO A 587 36.24 62.41 3.15
N LYS A 588 35.90 63.50 2.42
CA LYS A 588 35.39 64.78 2.99
C LYS A 588 34.84 65.82 1.97
N THR A 589 33.62 66.31 2.26
CA THR A 589 33.08 67.69 2.15
C THR A 589 33.19 68.59 0.90
N GLN A 590 32.04 69.25 0.66
CA GLN A 590 31.82 70.66 0.22
C GLN A 590 31.72 71.04 -1.28
N ASN A 591 30.65 71.79 -1.55
CA ASN A 591 30.39 72.79 -2.61
C ASN A 591 30.43 72.32 -4.08
N GLY A 592 29.48 72.67 -4.96
CA GLY A 592 28.22 73.43 -4.78
C GLY A 592 27.76 74.07 -6.11
N THR A 593 26.51 74.58 -6.16
CA THR A 593 25.91 75.39 -7.26
C THR A 593 25.68 74.68 -8.61
N HIS A 594 24.71 75.02 -9.48
CA HIS A 594 23.51 75.90 -9.40
C HIS A 594 22.54 75.52 -10.55
N GLU A 595 21.21 75.61 -10.33
CA GLU A 595 20.12 75.93 -11.31
C GLU A 595 19.99 75.11 -12.64
N THR A 596 18.92 75.12 -13.45
CA THR A 596 17.60 75.80 -13.53
C THR A 596 16.46 74.74 -13.58
N THR A 597 15.22 74.94 -13.09
CA THR A 597 14.06 75.66 -13.72
C THR A 597 13.86 75.41 -15.23
N GLU A 598 12.64 75.26 -15.80
CA GLU A 598 11.24 75.50 -15.36
C GLU A 598 10.27 74.50 -16.07
N ALA A 599 9.15 74.04 -15.47
CA ALA A 599 7.74 74.49 -15.66
C ALA A 599 7.12 74.29 -17.08
N ILE A 600 5.80 74.14 -17.30
CA ILE A 600 4.59 74.20 -16.42
C ILE A 600 3.77 72.87 -16.59
N THR A 601 2.44 72.65 -16.46
CA THR A 601 1.18 73.45 -16.38
C THR A 601 0.07 72.63 -15.68
N GLU A 602 -1.12 73.22 -15.46
CA GLU A 602 -2.28 72.67 -14.71
C GLU A 602 -3.60 72.76 -15.55
N PRO A 603 -4.87 72.76 -15.04
CA PRO A 603 -5.46 72.51 -13.68
C PRO A 603 -6.37 71.24 -13.68
N GLU A 604 -7.41 70.94 -12.85
CA GLU A 604 -8.35 71.61 -11.89
C GLU A 604 -8.79 70.56 -10.82
N ALA A 605 -9.40 70.81 -9.65
CA ALA A 605 -9.55 71.95 -8.71
C ALA A 605 -10.33 71.46 -7.42
N ASN A 606 -10.79 72.37 -6.55
CA ASN A 606 -11.85 72.23 -5.51
C ASN A 606 -11.57 71.47 -4.17
N ASP A 607 -10.73 72.08 -3.32
CA ASP A 607 -11.11 72.77 -2.06
C ASP A 607 -11.55 72.10 -0.72
N GLU A 608 -11.20 72.86 0.34
CA GLU A 608 -11.56 72.87 1.79
C GLU A 608 -11.13 71.65 2.65
N CYS A 609 -10.10 71.77 3.52
CA CYS A 609 -10.01 72.49 4.83
C CYS A 609 -10.62 71.67 6.01
N GLU A 610 -10.08 71.58 7.24
CA GLU A 610 -8.89 72.14 7.93
C GLU A 610 -8.67 71.34 9.27
N ALA A 611 -7.60 71.40 10.09
CA ALA A 611 -6.29 72.09 10.07
C ALA A 611 -5.27 71.36 11.02
N ASP A 612 -3.98 71.73 10.94
CA ASP A 612 -3.00 72.03 12.03
C ASP A 612 -2.86 71.22 13.35
N SER A 613 -1.66 71.05 13.97
CA SER A 613 -0.32 71.62 13.64
C SER A 613 0.91 70.90 14.29
N ASN A 614 2.08 71.14 13.66
CA ASN A 614 3.44 71.36 14.19
C ASN A 614 4.29 70.31 14.98
N LYS A 615 5.18 69.63 14.24
CA LYS A 615 6.64 69.91 14.06
C LYS A 615 7.60 70.34 15.22
N LEU A 616 8.80 69.72 15.15
CA LEU A 616 10.19 70.24 15.31
C LEU A 616 10.96 70.22 16.66
N ASP A 617 12.19 69.67 16.54
CA ASP A 617 13.53 70.16 16.97
C ASP A 617 14.12 70.17 18.41
N LEU A 618 15.33 69.57 18.44
CA LEU A 618 16.61 70.01 19.03
C LEU A 618 16.85 70.08 20.57
N THR A 619 18.04 69.58 20.92
CA THR A 619 18.83 69.69 22.17
C THR A 619 19.53 71.08 22.29
N PRO A 620 20.22 71.50 23.39
CA PRO A 620 20.81 70.71 24.50
C PRO A 620 20.80 71.37 25.91
N GLU A 621 21.67 70.88 26.82
CA GLU A 621 22.29 71.60 27.99
C GLU A 621 21.44 71.91 29.26
N VAL A 622 21.97 71.99 30.50
CA VAL A 622 23.16 71.39 31.19
C VAL A 622 23.06 71.58 32.75
N LEU A 623 24.11 71.20 33.52
CA LEU A 623 24.40 71.47 34.97
C LEU A 623 24.00 70.42 36.06
N ASN A 624 25.05 69.73 36.56
CA ASN A 624 25.50 69.62 37.97
C ASN A 624 24.73 68.75 39.03
N ASP A 625 25.36 68.20 40.08
CA ASP A 625 26.77 68.34 40.55
C ASP A 625 27.34 67.11 41.34
N SER A 626 28.64 67.19 41.68
CA SER A 626 29.44 66.43 42.67
C SER A 626 29.83 64.96 42.34
N ILE A 627 31.12 64.58 42.14
CA ILE A 627 32.34 64.58 43.00
C ILE A 627 32.38 63.32 43.91
N VAL A 628 33.42 62.47 44.02
CA VAL A 628 34.76 62.26 43.34
C VAL A 628 35.29 60.85 43.83
N THR A 629 36.34 60.12 43.40
CA THR A 629 37.70 60.34 42.82
C THR A 629 38.21 59.09 42.05
N THR A 630 39.41 59.17 41.43
CA THR A 630 40.32 58.03 41.12
C THR A 630 41.73 58.34 41.69
N PRO A 631 42.72 57.41 41.74
CA PRO A 631 43.68 57.30 40.62
C PRO A 631 44.36 55.90 40.46
N THR A 632 45.57 55.88 39.87
CA THR A 632 46.22 54.81 39.09
C THR A 632 47.35 54.00 39.78
N THR A 633 47.80 52.95 39.06
CA THR A 633 49.22 52.46 38.92
C THR A 633 49.96 51.62 39.99
N ALA A 634 50.65 50.58 39.47
CA ALA A 634 52.03 50.12 39.76
C ALA A 634 52.37 48.99 40.78
N GLU A 635 53.38 48.20 40.35
CA GLU A 635 54.40 47.39 41.04
C GLU A 635 54.13 46.34 42.17
N ARG A 636 54.36 45.06 41.80
CA ARG A 636 55.49 44.18 42.21
C ARG A 636 55.72 43.76 43.70
N LYS A 637 56.08 42.46 43.85
CA LYS A 637 56.76 41.76 44.99
C LYS A 637 55.90 41.52 46.25
N LYS A 638 55.58 40.25 46.57
CA LYS A 638 56.36 39.24 47.35
C LYS A 638 56.42 39.54 48.86
N LEU A 639 56.15 38.53 49.71
CA LEU A 639 57.17 37.82 50.53
C LEU A 639 56.57 36.71 51.45
N PHE A 640 57.41 35.71 51.78
CA PHE A 640 57.39 34.72 52.91
C PHE A 640 56.12 33.86 53.20
N GLU A 641 56.18 32.56 53.58
CA GLU A 641 57.10 31.41 53.35
C GLU A 641 56.40 30.06 53.81
N PRO A 642 56.98 28.84 53.65
CA PRO A 642 56.32 27.53 53.85
C PRO A 642 56.61 26.88 55.25
N PRO A 643 56.42 25.55 55.51
CA PRO A 643 57.10 24.37 54.90
C PRO A 643 56.11 23.38 54.21
N VAL A 644 56.45 22.46 53.29
CA VAL A 644 57.66 21.65 52.94
C VAL A 644 57.80 20.32 53.71
N GLN A 645 57.84 19.20 52.96
CA GLN A 645 58.81 18.07 52.92
C GLN A 645 58.13 16.83 52.23
N LYS A 646 58.76 15.87 51.54
CA LYS A 646 60.08 15.61 50.90
C LYS A 646 59.92 14.29 50.07
N GLU A 647 60.74 13.86 49.09
CA GLU A 647 61.63 14.46 48.07
C GLU A 647 62.19 13.30 47.19
N ASN A 648 62.63 13.54 45.92
CA ASN A 648 63.85 12.99 45.30
C ASN A 648 63.95 13.26 43.77
N GLU A 649 65.19 13.32 43.27
CA GLU A 649 65.68 13.85 41.96
C GLU A 649 66.64 12.83 41.27
N PRO A 650 67.40 13.08 40.16
CA PRO A 650 67.69 14.31 39.37
C PRO A 650 67.32 14.14 37.85
N ASP A 651 67.92 14.71 36.77
CA ASP A 651 69.16 15.50 36.55
C ASP A 651 69.20 16.37 35.24
N ASN A 652 70.33 17.07 35.06
CA ASN A 652 70.92 17.87 33.95
C ASN A 652 70.72 17.46 32.45
N ALA A 653 70.99 18.31 31.43
CA ALA A 653 71.10 19.79 31.30
C ALA A 653 71.34 20.28 29.83
N GLN A 654 71.30 21.63 29.63
CA GLN A 654 71.93 22.50 28.59
C GLN A 654 71.29 22.78 27.19
N ASN A 655 70.77 24.02 27.08
CA ASN A 655 71.10 25.12 26.13
C ASN A 655 70.57 25.23 24.67
N ALA A 656 70.23 26.51 24.33
CA ALA A 656 70.21 27.21 23.03
C ALA A 656 69.12 26.87 21.96
N GLU A 657 68.54 27.81 21.17
CA GLU A 657 68.43 29.29 21.27
C GLU A 657 67.33 29.86 20.30
N GLU A 658 66.86 31.09 20.60
CA GLU A 658 66.21 32.10 19.72
C GLU A 658 64.84 31.91 18.99
N GLU A 659 64.36 33.05 18.45
CA GLU A 659 62.97 33.47 18.16
C GLU A 659 62.36 32.93 16.84
N SER A 660 61.03 32.97 16.63
CA SER A 660 60.36 34.14 16.00
C SER A 660 58.86 33.91 15.69
N ASN A 661 58.14 34.97 15.29
CA ASN A 661 56.70 34.97 15.02
C ASN A 661 56.32 34.42 13.61
N TYR A 662 55.39 33.45 13.51
CA TYR A 662 54.25 33.56 12.58
C TYR A 662 53.08 32.56 12.78
N LYS A 663 51.87 33.03 12.45
CA LYS A 663 50.65 32.26 12.10
C LYS A 663 50.20 32.74 10.70
N PRO A 664 49.41 32.01 9.89
CA PRO A 664 49.12 30.56 9.88
C PRO A 664 49.18 29.97 8.44
N ARG A 665 48.88 28.66 8.28
CA ARG A 665 47.84 28.15 7.34
C ARG A 665 47.70 26.63 7.42
N THR A 666 46.49 26.13 7.14
CA THR A 666 46.17 24.70 7.02
C THR A 666 46.51 24.18 5.61
N PRO A 667 47.15 23.01 5.47
CA PRO A 667 47.43 22.40 4.16
C PRO A 667 46.15 21.90 3.48
N THR A 668 46.21 21.70 2.16
CA THR A 668 45.04 21.33 1.35
C THR A 668 44.81 19.81 1.32
N THR A 669 43.62 19.39 0.89
CA THR A 669 43.15 18.00 0.93
C THR A 669 43.99 17.01 0.10
N ALA A 670 44.89 17.49 -0.75
CA ALA A 670 45.83 16.66 -1.52
C ALA A 670 47.03 16.16 -0.69
N GLU A 671 47.50 16.95 0.29
CA GLU A 671 48.80 16.74 0.93
C GLU A 671 48.76 15.66 2.03
N ARG A 672 47.58 15.42 2.65
CA ARG A 672 47.37 14.34 3.63
C ARG A 672 47.36 12.92 3.03
N ARG A 673 47.56 12.75 1.73
CA ARG A 673 47.47 11.44 1.02
C ARG A 673 48.81 10.90 0.48
N LYS A 674 49.95 11.44 0.92
CA LYS A 674 51.28 11.06 0.40
C LYS A 674 52.37 10.76 1.44
N VAL A 675 51.97 10.48 2.69
CA VAL A 675 52.87 9.99 3.75
C VAL A 675 52.21 8.76 4.38
N PHE A 676 53.02 7.76 4.77
CA PHE A 676 52.62 6.44 5.29
C PHE A 676 52.08 5.42 4.28
N GLU A 677 52.83 5.20 3.19
CA GLU A 677 53.11 3.84 2.70
C GLU A 677 54.63 3.65 2.61
N THR A 678 55.27 3.11 3.66
CA THR A 678 56.63 2.53 3.53
C THR A 678 57.03 1.64 4.71
N ARG A 679 57.56 0.45 4.38
CA ARG A 679 58.30 -0.52 5.22
C ARG A 679 57.52 -1.32 6.29
N ASN A 680 58.05 -2.52 6.50
CA ASN A 680 57.48 -3.68 7.19
C ASN A 680 58.64 -4.45 7.90
N ASP A 681 58.30 -5.51 8.64
CA ASP A 681 59.17 -6.62 9.09
C ASP A 681 60.27 -6.40 10.16
N SER A 682 60.11 -7.04 11.34
CA SER A 682 61.18 -7.85 12.00
C SER A 682 60.66 -8.81 13.11
N LYS A 683 60.69 -10.13 12.82
CA LYS A 683 61.27 -11.26 13.61
C LYS A 683 61.04 -11.49 15.14
N GLU A 684 60.44 -12.66 15.44
CA GLU A 684 61.03 -13.85 16.16
C GLU A 684 60.93 -14.12 17.69
N ASN A 685 60.51 -15.39 17.97
CA ASN A 685 60.93 -16.39 18.98
C ASN A 685 60.36 -16.51 20.43
N ASP A 686 59.67 -17.64 20.63
CA ASP A 686 59.86 -18.75 21.61
C ASP A 686 60.02 -18.52 23.14
N THR A 687 59.18 -19.20 23.94
CA THR A 687 59.57 -20.41 24.75
C THR A 687 58.37 -21.07 25.47
N GLU A 688 58.55 -22.28 26.00
CA GLU A 688 57.54 -23.15 26.64
C GLU A 688 57.61 -23.11 28.18
N ASP A 689 56.53 -23.45 28.92
CA ASP A 689 56.49 -24.64 29.82
C ASP A 689 55.08 -24.92 30.43
N ASN A 690 54.97 -26.00 31.23
CA ASN A 690 53.72 -26.69 31.61
C ASN A 690 53.35 -26.60 33.11
N PHE A 691 52.04 -26.60 33.44
CA PHE A 691 51.46 -27.47 34.49
C PHE A 691 49.91 -27.61 34.39
N ASP A 692 49.34 -28.59 35.09
CA ASP A 692 47.92 -29.04 35.01
C ASP A 692 47.14 -28.86 36.33
N SER A 693 45.83 -28.54 36.25
CA SER A 693 44.76 -29.14 37.10
C SER A 693 43.35 -28.50 36.92
N THR A 694 42.39 -29.34 36.50
CA THR A 694 40.96 -29.40 36.90
C THR A 694 40.09 -28.13 37.08
N ASP A 695 39.13 -28.02 36.14
CA ASP A 695 37.67 -27.87 36.36
C ASP A 695 36.96 -26.49 36.57
N GLN A 696 35.93 -26.30 35.71
CA GLN A 696 34.75 -25.42 35.81
C GLN A 696 34.81 -23.89 35.57
N SER A 697 33.79 -23.42 34.83
CA SER A 697 33.32 -22.03 34.68
C SER A 697 34.19 -21.01 33.89
N GLY A 698 34.68 -21.40 32.72
CA GLY A 698 35.24 -20.46 31.74
C GLY A 698 34.17 -19.66 30.96
N GLY A 699 33.91 -18.43 31.39
CA GLY A 699 33.43 -17.37 30.50
C GLY A 699 34.58 -16.40 30.21
N PHE A 700 34.71 -15.89 28.98
CA PHE A 700 35.71 -14.86 28.67
C PHE A 700 35.21 -13.82 27.67
N GLU A 701 35.53 -12.55 27.95
CA GLU A 701 35.43 -11.44 27.02
C GLU A 701 36.67 -11.33 26.11
N ARG A 702 36.53 -10.51 25.06
CA ARG A 702 37.53 -9.60 24.44
C ARG A 702 39.01 -9.79 24.84
N GLY A 703 39.97 -9.85 23.92
CA GLY A 703 39.92 -9.72 22.45
C GLY A 703 41.25 -9.20 21.88
N GLY A 704 41.60 -9.57 20.65
CA GLY A 704 42.90 -9.25 20.04
C GLY A 704 42.82 -8.83 18.56
N SER A 705 43.31 -7.63 18.26
CA SER A 705 43.19 -6.91 16.99
C SER A 705 43.71 -7.62 15.73
N GLN A 706 42.81 -8.05 14.84
CA GLN A 706 43.05 -8.00 13.37
C GLN A 706 41.79 -7.57 12.60
N ARG A 707 41.96 -6.75 11.56
CA ARG A 707 40.88 -6.22 10.71
C ARG A 707 40.59 -7.16 9.53
N THR A 708 39.90 -8.27 9.76
CA THR A 708 39.41 -9.12 8.66
C THR A 708 38.39 -8.36 7.79
N SER A 709 38.58 -8.40 6.47
CA SER A 709 37.69 -7.75 5.52
C SER A 709 36.31 -8.42 5.49
N ILE A 710 35.31 -7.72 4.95
CA ILE A 710 33.95 -8.25 4.83
C ILE A 710 33.86 -9.39 3.79
N ALA A 711 34.85 -9.49 2.89
CA ALA A 711 34.98 -10.58 1.92
C ALA A 711 35.58 -11.85 2.56
N GLU A 712 36.60 -11.71 3.41
CA GLU A 712 37.18 -12.86 4.14
C GLU A 712 36.18 -13.47 5.12
N ARG A 713 35.38 -12.63 5.82
CA ARG A 713 34.28 -13.15 6.64
C ARG A 713 33.23 -13.89 5.83
N ARG A 714 32.98 -13.55 4.55
CA ARG A 714 32.16 -14.37 3.66
C ARG A 714 32.83 -15.70 3.30
N LYS A 715 34.11 -15.70 2.90
CA LYS A 715 34.88 -16.94 2.65
C LYS A 715 34.92 -17.88 3.87
N MET A 716 35.05 -17.35 5.09
CA MET A 716 35.00 -18.16 6.31
C MET A 716 33.62 -18.78 6.59
N TYR A 717 32.54 -18.16 6.12
CA TYR A 717 31.20 -18.75 6.18
C TYR A 717 30.98 -19.78 5.06
N GLU A 718 31.40 -19.49 3.82
CA GLU A 718 31.32 -20.43 2.70
C GLU A 718 32.12 -21.71 2.97
N ASN A 719 33.36 -21.60 3.46
CA ASN A 719 34.20 -22.74 3.83
C ASN A 719 33.72 -23.52 5.08
N ARG A 720 32.62 -23.11 5.73
CA ARG A 720 31.97 -23.85 6.83
C ARG A 720 30.71 -24.60 6.41
N SER A 721 30.34 -24.54 5.13
CA SER A 721 29.21 -25.26 4.55
C SER A 721 29.68 -26.09 3.35
N LEU A 722 29.46 -27.41 3.42
CA LEU A 722 30.05 -28.47 2.56
C LEU A 722 31.51 -28.83 2.95
N SER A 723 31.85 -30.10 3.22
CA SER A 723 31.01 -31.28 3.44
C SER A 723 31.78 -32.39 4.15
N VAL A 724 31.10 -33.22 4.95
CA VAL A 724 31.52 -34.61 5.19
C VAL A 724 30.42 -35.51 4.63
N LYS A 725 30.77 -36.33 3.63
CA LYS A 725 29.97 -37.48 3.21
C LYS A 725 30.34 -38.68 4.08
N GLU A 726 29.41 -39.60 4.26
CA GLU A 726 29.65 -40.87 4.94
C GLU A 726 30.64 -41.75 4.15
N SER A 727 31.52 -42.45 4.87
CA SER A 727 32.24 -43.63 4.37
C SER A 727 31.85 -44.82 5.25
N GLY A 728 31.05 -45.74 4.69
CA GLY A 728 30.47 -46.86 5.44
C GLY A 728 31.08 -48.23 5.14
N SER A 729 30.77 -49.23 5.98
CA SER A 729 30.81 -50.65 5.61
C SER A 729 29.93 -51.49 6.55
N ASP A 730 29.01 -52.26 5.96
CA ASP A 730 28.53 -53.59 6.33
C ASP A 730 28.41 -54.03 7.82
N LYS A 731 27.16 -54.29 8.25
CA LYS A 731 26.60 -55.66 8.09
C LYS A 731 25.10 -55.82 8.40
N THR A 732 24.41 -56.50 7.48
CA THR A 732 23.18 -57.29 7.65
C THR A 732 21.87 -56.58 8.04
N ALA A 733 20.74 -57.16 7.61
CA ALA A 733 19.40 -56.58 7.73
C ALA A 733 18.34 -57.66 8.01
N SER A 734 17.19 -57.27 8.59
CA SER A 734 15.83 -57.73 8.23
C SER A 734 14.78 -57.23 9.23
N SER A 735 13.54 -57.07 8.78
CA SER A 735 12.38 -56.76 9.62
C SER A 735 11.73 -58.03 10.20
N PRO A 736 11.06 -57.96 11.36
CA PRO A 736 9.65 -58.36 11.32
C PRO A 736 8.69 -57.61 12.30
N ILE A 737 7.52 -57.24 11.76
CA ILE A 737 6.14 -57.56 12.22
C ILE A 737 5.69 -57.27 13.67
N MET A 738 4.42 -56.83 13.76
CA MET A 738 3.66 -56.43 14.96
C MET A 738 3.43 -57.51 16.04
N LEU A 739 3.45 -57.05 17.31
CA LEU A 739 2.63 -57.57 18.43
C LEU A 739 1.97 -56.35 19.12
N ARG A 740 0.66 -56.08 19.08
CA ARG A 740 -0.56 -56.88 19.31
C ARG A 740 -0.82 -57.22 20.80
N ARG A 741 -1.45 -56.29 21.53
CA ARG A 741 -2.19 -56.63 22.77
C ARG A 741 -3.62 -57.07 22.45
N LYS A 742 -3.91 -58.36 22.67
CA LYS A 742 -5.22 -58.85 23.14
C LYS A 742 -5.08 -59.11 24.66
N GLY A 743 -6.12 -59.05 25.49
CA GLY A 743 -7.51 -58.64 25.24
C GLY A 743 -8.51 -59.48 26.05
N SER A 744 -9.59 -58.84 26.51
CA SER A 744 -10.83 -59.44 27.04
C SER A 744 -11.92 -58.39 26.84
N PHE A 745 -13.19 -58.68 26.56
CA PHE A 745 -13.97 -59.89 26.86
C PHE A 745 -14.28 -60.81 25.67
N LYS A 746 -14.72 -62.03 25.99
CA LYS A 746 -15.52 -62.93 25.13
C LYS A 746 -17.01 -62.81 25.50
N THR A 747 -17.89 -63.27 24.61
CA THR A 747 -19.28 -63.59 24.91
C THR A 747 -19.53 -65.07 24.64
N GLN A 748 -20.02 -65.85 25.62
CA GLN A 748 -21.05 -66.90 25.43
C GLN A 748 -21.39 -67.64 26.75
N LYS A 749 -22.66 -68.06 26.81
CA LYS A 749 -23.30 -69.08 27.66
C LYS A 749 -23.53 -68.81 29.16
N GLU A 750 -24.84 -68.69 29.44
CA GLU A 750 -25.63 -69.49 30.40
C GLU A 750 -25.73 -69.12 31.90
N ASP A 751 -26.95 -68.71 32.23
CA ASP A 751 -27.83 -69.16 33.33
C ASP A 751 -27.90 -68.44 34.71
N GLU A 752 -29.18 -68.22 35.06
CA GLU A 752 -29.83 -68.08 36.37
C GLU A 752 -29.67 -66.86 37.32
N ILE A 753 -30.83 -66.22 37.56
CA ILE A 753 -31.45 -65.87 38.86
C ILE A 753 -31.09 -64.54 39.61
N GLU A 754 -32.12 -63.68 39.64
CA GLU A 754 -32.63 -62.77 40.71
C GLU A 754 -31.98 -61.44 41.20
N GLU A 755 -32.92 -60.53 41.52
CA GLU A 755 -32.97 -59.53 42.61
C GLU A 755 -31.98 -58.34 42.73
N ASN A 756 -32.45 -57.19 42.23
CA ASN A 756 -32.85 -55.99 43.01
C ASN A 756 -31.91 -55.24 44.00
N ARG A 757 -32.05 -53.89 43.98
CA ARG A 757 -31.90 -52.91 45.11
C ARG A 757 -30.47 -52.65 45.65
N LYS A 758 -30.17 -51.53 46.35
CA LYS A 758 -30.60 -50.09 46.27
C LYS A 758 -29.67 -49.22 47.18
N ASN A 759 -29.62 -47.91 46.91
CA ASN A 759 -29.48 -46.78 47.88
C ASN A 759 -28.18 -46.50 48.70
N VAL A 760 -27.85 -45.18 48.79
CA VAL A 760 -27.45 -44.39 50.01
C VAL A 760 -26.15 -44.79 50.76
N SER A 761 -25.05 -44.01 50.88
CA SER A 761 -24.71 -42.56 51.05
C SER A 761 -24.47 -42.09 52.51
N ILE A 762 -23.89 -40.88 52.70
CA ILE A 762 -23.64 -40.10 53.96
C ILE A 762 -22.17 -40.04 54.53
N ALA A 763 -21.44 -39.01 54.10
CA ALA A 763 -20.85 -37.86 54.86
C ALA A 763 -19.71 -37.94 55.94
N LYS A 764 -18.85 -36.89 55.86
CA LYS A 764 -18.17 -36.06 56.91
C LYS A 764 -17.07 -36.64 57.85
N GLN A 765 -15.85 -36.07 57.75
CA GLN A 765 -15.16 -35.21 58.74
C GLN A 765 -13.85 -34.64 58.10
N GLN A 766 -13.60 -33.32 58.06
CA GLN A 766 -12.97 -32.43 59.08
C GLN A 766 -11.49 -32.74 59.43
N SER A 767 -10.53 -31.92 58.94
CA SER A 767 -9.76 -30.95 59.77
C SER A 767 -8.51 -30.33 59.09
N LEU A 768 -8.38 -28.99 59.21
CA LEU A 768 -7.15 -28.17 59.36
C LEU A 768 -6.04 -28.10 58.27
N ASP A 769 -5.50 -26.88 58.17
CA ASP A 769 -4.50 -26.30 57.24
C ASP A 769 -3.23 -25.85 58.04
N PRO A 770 -2.18 -25.20 57.48
CA PRO A 770 -1.59 -25.23 56.13
C PRO A 770 -0.03 -25.28 56.10
N GLN A 771 0.60 -25.50 54.92
CA GLN A 771 1.64 -24.63 54.28
C GLN A 771 2.64 -25.33 53.29
N MET A 772 3.13 -24.51 52.34
CA MET A 772 4.35 -24.66 51.50
C MET A 772 4.53 -25.88 50.56
N GLY A 773 3.85 -25.83 49.40
CA GLY A 773 4.49 -25.28 48.19
C GLY A 773 5.35 -26.17 47.28
N LYS A 774 4.87 -26.40 46.04
CA LYS A 774 5.72 -26.50 44.83
C LYS A 774 4.97 -26.21 43.54
N LYS A 775 5.76 -25.79 42.54
CA LYS A 775 5.40 -25.32 41.19
C LYS A 775 4.45 -26.23 40.40
N THR A 776 3.56 -25.63 39.61
CA THR A 776 3.03 -26.19 38.35
C THR A 776 3.06 -25.11 37.27
N GLU A 777 3.16 -25.54 36.01
CA GLU A 777 3.31 -24.67 34.85
C GLU A 777 1.96 -24.16 34.34
N THR A 778 1.90 -22.92 33.84
CA THR A 778 0.74 -22.38 33.13
C THR A 778 1.15 -21.95 31.73
N SER A 779 0.76 -22.72 30.72
CA SER A 779 0.87 -22.34 29.31
C SER A 779 -0.13 -21.22 28.99
N ALA A 780 0.34 -20.11 28.42
CA ALA A 780 -0.51 -18.99 28.05
C ALA A 780 -1.34 -19.33 26.79
N PRO A 781 -2.69 -19.24 26.83
CA PRO A 781 -3.53 -19.47 25.66
C PRO A 781 -3.54 -18.24 24.74
N THR A 782 -3.58 -18.46 23.43
CA THR A 782 -3.71 -17.38 22.44
C THR A 782 -5.14 -16.83 22.39
N PRO A 783 -5.34 -15.49 22.41
CA PRO A 783 -6.68 -14.90 22.45
C PRO A 783 -7.39 -15.04 21.10
N LYS A 784 -8.41 -15.91 21.04
CA LYS A 784 -9.33 -15.98 19.91
C LYS A 784 -10.36 -14.85 19.99
N ARG A 785 -10.49 -14.09 18.90
CA ARG A 785 -11.51 -13.03 18.72
C ARG A 785 -12.92 -13.58 18.99
N THR A 786 -13.47 -13.23 20.14
CA THR A 786 -14.85 -13.57 20.55
C THR A 786 -15.59 -12.29 20.89
N SER A 787 -16.67 -12.02 20.17
CA SER A 787 -17.67 -11.02 20.57
C SER A 787 -18.56 -11.59 21.69
N THR A 788 -19.23 -10.71 22.43
CA THR A 788 -20.15 -11.02 23.55
C THR A 788 -19.52 -11.83 24.69
N VAL A 789 -18.65 -11.18 25.46
CA VAL A 789 -18.26 -11.56 26.84
C VAL A 789 -18.38 -10.30 27.71
N PHE A 790 -18.74 -10.46 28.99
CA PHE A 790 -18.94 -9.36 29.94
C PHE A 790 -17.68 -8.49 30.08
N GLY A 791 -17.83 -7.18 29.91
CA GLY A 791 -16.75 -6.19 30.06
C GLY A 791 -17.24 -4.76 29.81
N ARG A 792 -16.48 -3.77 30.27
CA ARG A 792 -16.79 -2.34 30.09
C ARG A 792 -16.81 -1.98 28.61
N VAL A 793 -17.96 -1.55 28.09
CA VAL A 793 -18.08 -1.11 26.70
C VAL A 793 -17.49 0.29 26.56
N SER A 794 -16.50 0.43 25.67
CA SER A 794 -15.88 1.72 25.35
C SER A 794 -16.90 2.75 24.88
N LYS A 795 -16.86 3.95 25.47
CA LYS A 795 -17.62 5.12 24.99
C LYS A 795 -17.15 5.60 23.61
N PHE A 796 -15.89 5.34 23.28
CA PHE A 796 -15.22 5.76 22.04
C PHE A 796 -15.18 4.64 20.98
N ARG A 797 -15.86 3.50 21.22
CA ARG A 797 -15.92 2.33 20.30
C ARG A 797 -16.21 2.71 18.85
N LEU A 798 -17.15 3.63 18.64
CA LEU A 798 -17.64 4.09 17.34
C LEU A 798 -17.10 5.48 16.95
N LEU A 799 -15.90 5.84 17.42
CA LEU A 799 -15.27 7.10 17.04
C LEU A 799 -15.15 7.25 15.51
N LYS A 800 -15.35 8.47 15.02
CA LYS A 800 -15.37 8.80 13.59
C LYS A 800 -14.42 9.97 13.32
N GLY A 801 -13.30 9.66 12.67
CA GLY A 801 -12.48 10.68 12.01
C GLY A 801 -13.22 11.24 10.78
N THR A 802 -13.32 12.56 10.68
CA THR A 802 -13.97 13.30 9.58
C THR A 802 -13.03 14.41 9.11
N PRO A 803 -12.48 14.36 7.87
CA PRO A 803 -11.65 15.43 7.35
C PRO A 803 -12.51 16.68 7.10
N ALA A 804 -11.97 17.85 7.42
CA ALA A 804 -12.61 19.13 7.21
C ALA A 804 -12.84 19.43 5.72
N HIS A 805 -13.81 20.30 5.43
CA HIS A 805 -14.12 20.73 4.06
C HIS A 805 -12.88 21.36 3.39
N LYS A 806 -12.75 21.17 2.06
CA LYS A 806 -11.55 21.56 1.30
C LYS A 806 -11.18 23.04 1.43
N SER A 807 -12.16 23.93 1.64
CA SER A 807 -11.91 25.37 1.91
C SER A 807 -11.15 25.66 3.21
N LEU A 808 -10.94 24.66 4.07
CA LEU A 808 -10.18 24.72 5.32
C LEU A 808 -8.79 24.05 5.20
N HIS A 809 -8.40 23.61 4.00
CA HIS A 809 -7.09 23.01 3.76
C HIS A 809 -6.06 24.08 3.41
N ILE A 810 -4.79 23.85 3.74
CA ILE A 810 -3.66 24.58 3.14
C ILE A 810 -3.14 23.69 2.01
N GLU A 811 -3.22 24.15 0.76
CA GLU A 811 -2.86 23.38 -0.43
C GLU A 811 -1.61 23.94 -1.13
N ASN A 812 -1.03 23.15 -2.05
CA ASN A 812 0.16 23.50 -2.82
C ASN A 812 1.41 23.72 -1.94
N ILE A 813 1.55 22.92 -0.88
CA ILE A 813 2.81 22.81 -0.14
C ILE A 813 3.78 22.02 -1.04
N ARG A 814 4.91 22.63 -1.38
CA ARG A 814 5.93 22.08 -2.29
C ARG A 814 7.20 21.76 -1.51
N ASN A 815 7.99 20.81 -2.01
CA ASN A 815 9.32 20.47 -1.46
C ASN A 815 9.31 20.03 0.02
N ILE A 816 8.34 19.22 0.47
CA ILE A 816 8.36 18.64 1.83
C ILE A 816 9.59 17.70 2.00
N SER A 817 10.32 17.85 3.10
CA SER A 817 11.51 17.05 3.39
C SER A 817 11.17 15.59 3.69
N ARG A 818 11.95 14.68 3.08
CA ARG A 818 11.97 13.25 3.40
C ARG A 818 13.24 12.82 4.17
N GLN A 819 14.05 13.79 4.61
CA GLN A 819 15.34 13.53 5.28
C GLN A 819 15.23 13.57 6.82
N ILE A 820 14.08 13.99 7.36
CA ILE A 820 13.81 14.00 8.80
C ILE A 820 13.75 12.55 9.35
N PRO A 821 14.43 12.22 10.47
CA PRO A 821 14.40 10.90 11.10
C PRO A 821 13.00 10.30 11.30
N GLY A 822 12.90 8.97 11.40
CA GLY A 822 11.63 8.29 11.74
C GLY A 822 11.25 8.47 13.22
N GLU A 823 12.28 8.69 14.05
CA GLU A 823 12.23 8.99 15.47
C GLU A 823 11.72 10.42 15.77
N CYS A 824 11.72 11.31 14.77
CA CYS A 824 11.05 12.61 14.82
C CYS A 824 9.61 12.51 14.27
N ASP A 825 8.70 13.32 14.81
CA ASP A 825 7.27 13.30 14.46
C ASP A 825 6.97 13.94 13.09
N GLY A 826 7.96 14.59 12.47
CA GLY A 826 7.96 14.96 11.06
C GLY A 826 7.25 16.27 10.73
N PHE A 827 6.19 16.64 11.44
CA PHE A 827 5.63 18.00 11.45
C PHE A 827 4.85 18.22 12.75
N GLN A 828 4.70 19.48 13.18
CA GLN A 828 3.99 19.83 14.41
C GLN A 828 3.21 21.13 14.26
N ALA A 829 2.10 21.24 14.97
CA ALA A 829 1.21 22.39 14.98
C ALA A 829 0.82 22.81 16.40
N ASN A 830 0.49 24.08 16.54
CA ASN A 830 -0.18 24.68 17.68
C ASN A 830 -1.53 25.28 17.21
N PRO A 831 -2.35 25.90 18.07
CA PRO A 831 -3.64 26.49 17.68
C PRO A 831 -3.62 27.46 16.49
N GLU A 832 -2.52 28.19 16.29
CA GLU A 832 -2.41 29.22 15.25
C GLU A 832 -1.65 28.75 14.00
N ARG A 833 -0.62 27.91 14.18
CA ARG A 833 0.49 27.74 13.23
C ARG A 833 0.91 26.29 13.09
N VAL A 834 1.49 25.95 11.93
CA VAL A 834 2.01 24.61 11.63
C VAL A 834 3.39 24.68 11.00
N ALA A 835 4.34 23.95 11.60
CA ALA A 835 5.74 23.83 11.19
C ALA A 835 5.94 22.59 10.32
N VAL A 836 6.39 22.78 9.08
CA VAL A 836 6.61 21.73 8.08
C VAL A 836 8.06 21.77 7.57
N PRO A 837 8.80 20.65 7.60
CA PRO A 837 10.18 20.62 7.14
C PRO A 837 10.21 20.62 5.61
N LEU A 838 11.06 21.47 5.02
CA LEU A 838 11.26 21.55 3.58
C LEU A 838 12.64 20.98 3.17
N SER A 839 12.69 20.32 2.02
CA SER A 839 13.92 19.82 1.42
C SER A 839 14.77 20.97 0.89
N GLY A 840 16.00 21.08 1.36
CA GLY A 840 16.96 22.08 0.91
C GLY A 840 18.24 22.05 1.75
N PRO A 841 19.31 22.76 1.34
CA PRO A 841 20.53 22.86 2.12
C PRO A 841 20.27 23.58 3.45
N GLY A 842 20.96 23.13 4.51
CA GLY A 842 21.00 23.78 5.81
C GLY A 842 19.69 23.78 6.60
N GLY A 843 18.89 22.70 6.49
CA GLY A 843 17.74 22.42 7.36
C GLY A 843 16.66 23.49 7.34
N LYS A 844 15.57 23.27 6.59
CA LYS A 844 14.51 24.26 6.43
C LYS A 844 13.21 23.84 7.09
N ILE A 845 12.57 24.75 7.83
CA ILE A 845 11.21 24.59 8.36
C ILE A 845 10.37 25.76 7.88
N ALA A 846 9.36 25.50 7.07
CA ALA A 846 8.33 26.48 6.76
C ALA A 846 7.31 26.54 7.89
N ILE A 847 6.82 27.76 8.19
CA ILE A 847 5.71 27.98 9.11
C ILE A 847 4.52 28.47 8.28
N PHE A 848 3.38 27.81 8.42
CA PHE A 848 2.12 28.24 7.80
C PHE A 848 1.12 28.64 8.89
N GLU A 849 0.40 29.74 8.64
CA GLU A 849 -0.67 30.22 9.50
C GLU A 849 -1.96 29.47 9.19
N LEU A 850 -2.64 28.92 10.19
CA LEU A 850 -3.87 28.12 10.01
C LEU A 850 -5.07 28.99 9.59
N ASN A 851 -5.00 30.30 9.80
CA ASN A 851 -5.96 31.26 9.25
C ASN A 851 -5.75 31.52 7.73
N LYS A 852 -4.54 31.36 7.19
CA LYS A 852 -4.19 31.54 5.75
C LYS A 852 -4.47 30.27 4.93
N ARG A 853 -5.71 29.79 5.01
CA ARG A 853 -6.24 28.62 4.27
C ARG A 853 -6.37 28.87 2.75
N GLY A 854 -6.35 27.80 1.96
CA GLY A 854 -6.47 27.81 0.50
C GLY A 854 -5.19 27.36 -0.22
N LYS A 855 -5.11 27.61 -1.54
CA LYS A 855 -3.93 27.27 -2.35
C LYS A 855 -2.82 28.29 -2.13
N LEU A 856 -1.67 27.84 -1.62
CA LEU A 856 -0.46 28.66 -1.52
C LEU A 856 0.02 29.12 -2.91
N PRO A 857 0.54 30.36 -3.03
CA PRO A 857 1.02 30.91 -4.28
C PRO A 857 2.24 30.13 -4.79
N ASP A 858 2.44 30.12 -6.12
CA ASP A 858 3.49 29.33 -6.77
C ASP A 858 4.91 29.95 -6.67
N GLY A 859 5.23 30.59 -5.54
CA GLY A 859 6.52 31.24 -5.25
C GLY A 859 7.48 30.45 -4.32
N VAL A 860 8.49 31.14 -3.81
CA VAL A 860 9.38 30.64 -2.75
C VAL A 860 8.63 30.66 -1.41
N ILE A 861 8.66 29.55 -0.67
CA ILE A 861 8.06 29.45 0.65
C ILE A 861 9.05 30.00 1.68
N ALA A 862 8.63 30.98 2.49
CA ALA A 862 9.41 31.50 3.60
C ALA A 862 9.62 30.42 4.68
N ALA A 863 10.85 30.33 5.21
CA ALA A 863 11.25 29.25 6.11
C ALA A 863 12.40 29.66 7.02
N LEU A 864 12.43 29.07 8.21
CA LEU A 864 13.56 29.10 9.13
C LEU A 864 14.70 28.27 8.56
N VAL A 865 15.92 28.82 8.52
CA VAL A 865 17.12 28.19 7.93
C VAL A 865 18.18 27.99 9.01
N HIS A 866 18.57 26.75 9.28
CA HIS A 866 19.34 26.39 10.48
C HIS A 866 20.86 26.32 10.24
N GLY A 867 21.29 26.08 9.01
CA GLY A 867 22.69 25.84 8.60
C GLY A 867 23.08 24.36 8.65
N SER A 868 22.58 23.63 9.64
CA SER A 868 22.71 22.17 9.86
C SER A 868 21.42 21.41 9.51
N ASN A 869 21.41 20.07 9.58
CA ASN A 869 20.19 19.30 9.34
C ASN A 869 19.30 19.28 10.59
N VAL A 870 18.01 19.53 10.39
CA VAL A 870 16.99 19.41 11.44
C VAL A 870 16.76 17.93 11.76
N MET A 871 16.90 17.56 13.04
CA MET A 871 16.69 16.19 13.52
C MET A 871 15.34 16.03 14.21
N ASP A 872 15.00 16.93 15.14
CA ASP A 872 13.67 17.03 15.77
C ASP A 872 13.35 18.50 16.07
N PHE A 873 12.07 18.82 16.22
CA PHE A 873 11.59 20.16 16.57
C PHE A 873 10.31 20.08 17.40
N CYS A 874 10.08 21.08 18.24
CA CYS A 874 8.81 21.21 18.96
C CYS A 874 8.42 22.65 19.22
N TRP A 875 7.11 22.91 19.17
CA TRP A 875 6.53 24.14 19.70
C TRP A 875 6.63 24.14 21.23
N ASP A 876 6.79 25.31 21.82
CA ASP A 876 6.56 25.49 23.24
C ASP A 876 5.07 25.26 23.55
N PRO A 877 4.71 24.36 24.48
CA PRO A 877 3.32 24.13 24.85
C PRO A 877 2.65 25.38 25.46
N PHE A 878 3.43 26.38 25.89
CA PHE A 878 2.95 27.60 26.56
C PHE A 878 3.21 28.89 25.76
N ASP A 879 3.71 28.79 24.52
CA ASP A 879 3.97 29.96 23.65
C ASP A 879 3.86 29.57 22.17
N ASN A 880 2.75 29.95 21.53
CA ASN A 880 2.49 29.69 20.10
C ASN A 880 3.52 30.30 19.15
N TYR A 881 4.36 31.23 19.63
CA TYR A 881 5.36 31.94 18.85
C TYR A 881 6.76 31.37 19.02
N ARG A 882 6.99 30.42 19.94
CA ARG A 882 8.32 29.85 20.19
C ARG A 882 8.46 28.42 19.66
N LEU A 883 9.38 28.22 18.72
CA LEU A 883 9.75 26.92 18.18
C LEU A 883 11.18 26.56 18.60
N ALA A 884 11.36 25.44 19.30
CA ALA A 884 12.67 24.84 19.55
C ALA A 884 13.01 23.83 18.44
N VAL A 885 14.27 23.83 17.99
CA VAL A 885 14.77 22.93 16.95
C VAL A 885 16.13 22.35 17.35
N GLY A 886 16.26 21.03 17.29
CA GLY A 886 17.49 20.29 17.54
C GLY A 886 18.14 19.82 16.23
N CYS A 887 19.44 20.09 16.08
CA CYS A 887 20.17 19.86 14.84
C CYS A 887 21.20 18.70 14.93
N ASP A 888 21.73 18.30 13.77
CA ASP A 888 22.72 17.23 13.66
C ASP A 888 24.15 17.61 14.06
N ASP A 889 24.38 18.90 14.32
CA ASP A 889 25.61 19.50 14.85
C ASP A 889 25.67 19.54 16.40
N GLY A 890 24.62 19.10 17.09
CA GLY A 890 24.51 19.16 18.55
C GLY A 890 23.97 20.48 19.12
N MET A 891 23.60 21.44 18.26
CA MET A 891 23.00 22.73 18.66
C MET A 891 21.49 22.61 18.87
N ILE A 892 20.97 23.39 19.82
CA ILE A 892 19.55 23.73 19.91
C ILE A 892 19.39 25.21 19.52
N LYS A 893 18.44 25.47 18.62
CA LYS A 893 18.07 26.80 18.13
C LYS A 893 16.62 27.08 18.56
N LEU A 894 16.40 28.18 19.26
CA LEU A 894 15.09 28.68 19.65
C LEU A 894 14.71 29.83 18.72
N TRP A 895 13.54 29.73 18.10
CA TRP A 895 13.05 30.71 17.13
C TRP A 895 11.79 31.39 17.64
N ARG A 896 11.76 32.72 17.51
CA ARG A 896 10.54 33.51 17.68
C ARG A 896 9.91 33.77 16.31
N ILE A 897 8.65 33.38 16.16
CA ILE A 897 7.88 33.61 14.93
C ILE A 897 7.21 34.99 15.01
N PRO A 898 7.29 35.84 13.97
CA PRO A 898 6.57 37.11 13.94
C PRO A 898 5.05 36.92 13.94
N GLU A 899 4.31 37.84 14.55
CA GLU A 899 2.86 37.74 14.68
C GLU A 899 2.14 37.60 13.32
N THR A 900 2.59 38.35 12.32
CA THR A 900 2.10 38.30 10.93
C THR A 900 2.45 37.00 10.19
N GLY A 901 3.30 36.14 10.76
CA GLY A 901 3.89 34.96 10.14
C GLY A 901 5.16 35.24 9.36
N LEU A 902 5.75 34.20 8.77
CA LEU A 902 6.96 34.32 7.94
C LEU A 902 6.63 34.87 6.54
N ASN A 903 7.07 36.09 6.26
CA ASN A 903 7.01 36.68 4.91
C ASN A 903 8.30 36.44 4.12
N GLU A 904 9.44 36.32 4.80
CA GLU A 904 10.77 36.05 4.23
C GLU A 904 11.52 34.96 5.02
N PRO A 905 12.57 34.32 4.45
CA PRO A 905 13.33 33.30 5.16
C PRO A 905 14.22 33.89 6.27
N ILE A 906 14.06 33.44 7.51
CA ILE A 906 14.88 33.87 8.66
C ILE A 906 16.01 32.86 8.88
N ASN A 907 17.24 33.35 9.04
CA ASN A 907 18.45 32.54 9.28
C ASN A 907 19.08 32.75 10.67
N THR A 908 18.61 33.74 11.44
CA THR A 908 19.05 34.02 12.81
C THR A 908 17.99 33.57 13.83
N PRO A 909 18.28 32.59 14.71
CA PRO A 909 17.38 32.26 15.82
C PRO A 909 17.35 33.37 16.88
N GLU A 910 16.34 33.35 17.75
CA GLU A 910 16.24 34.26 18.92
C GLU A 910 17.34 33.92 19.94
N GLN A 911 17.61 32.63 20.14
CA GLN A 911 18.68 32.11 21.00
C GLN A 911 19.22 30.79 20.41
N GLU A 912 20.51 30.52 20.55
CA GLU A 912 21.08 29.20 20.25
C GLU A 912 22.17 28.81 21.25
N PHE A 913 22.31 27.51 21.51
CA PHE A 913 23.31 26.97 22.43
C PHE A 913 23.76 25.56 22.02
N SER A 914 25.02 25.24 22.33
CA SER A 914 25.56 23.88 22.16
C SER A 914 25.04 22.99 23.28
N ALA A 915 24.09 22.13 22.95
CA ALA A 915 23.48 21.22 23.92
C ALA A 915 24.29 19.93 24.05
N HIS A 916 24.80 19.40 22.92
CA HIS A 916 25.54 18.14 22.87
C HIS A 916 26.74 18.25 21.93
N LEU A 917 27.66 17.28 22.00
CA LEU A 917 28.85 17.17 21.13
C LEU A 917 28.61 16.34 19.85
N ASP A 918 27.42 15.73 19.74
CA ASP A 918 26.99 14.91 18.60
C ASP A 918 25.47 15.10 18.40
N LYS A 919 24.93 14.63 17.26
CA LYS A 919 23.57 14.91 16.79
C LYS A 919 22.50 14.73 17.86
N ILE A 920 21.54 15.65 17.87
CA ILE A 920 20.33 15.50 18.68
C ILE A 920 19.37 14.54 17.97
N TYR A 921 18.63 13.74 18.73
CA TYR A 921 17.62 12.80 18.21
C TYR A 921 16.18 13.20 18.54
N PHE A 922 15.99 13.86 19.69
CA PHE A 922 14.70 14.40 20.10
C PHE A 922 14.89 15.61 21.00
N ILE A 923 13.91 16.51 20.97
CA ILE A 923 13.72 17.54 21.99
C ILE A 923 12.26 17.59 22.42
N LYS A 924 11.99 17.69 23.73
CA LYS A 924 10.62 17.75 24.28
C LYS A 924 10.55 18.69 25.48
N PHE A 925 9.75 19.74 25.36
CA PHE A 925 9.40 20.64 26.47
C PHE A 925 8.71 19.89 27.61
N HIS A 926 8.86 20.39 28.84
CA HIS A 926 8.21 19.83 30.02
C HIS A 926 6.71 20.19 30.06
N PRO A 927 5.79 19.23 30.32
CA PRO A 927 4.34 19.43 30.19
C PRO A 927 3.66 20.25 31.31
N ILE A 928 4.41 21.00 32.13
CA ILE A 928 3.88 21.82 33.25
C ILE A 928 4.84 22.99 33.58
N ALA A 929 6.15 22.75 33.60
CA ALA A 929 7.17 23.74 33.92
C ALA A 929 7.56 24.57 32.69
N LYS A 930 7.31 25.88 32.72
CA LYS A 930 7.79 26.81 31.69
C LYS A 930 9.32 26.76 31.62
N ASN A 931 9.88 26.94 30.42
CA ASN A 931 11.33 27.05 30.19
C ASN A 931 12.15 25.81 30.61
N VAL A 932 11.54 24.63 30.75
CA VAL A 932 12.26 23.36 30.95
C VAL A 932 12.20 22.52 29.67
N LEU A 933 13.36 22.19 29.11
CA LEU A 933 13.50 21.43 27.86
C LEU A 933 14.38 20.19 28.08
N ALA A 934 13.96 19.03 27.58
CA ALA A 934 14.80 17.84 27.51
C ALA A 934 15.34 17.64 26.09
N SER A 935 16.62 17.25 25.96
CA SER A 935 17.28 16.88 24.70
C SER A 935 18.03 15.56 24.86
N GLY A 936 18.03 14.70 23.83
CA GLY A 936 18.81 13.47 23.81
C GLY A 936 19.66 13.34 22.54
N SER A 937 20.85 12.75 22.66
CA SER A 937 21.87 12.74 21.60
C SER A 937 22.51 11.36 21.38
N TYR A 938 23.27 11.25 20.29
CA TYR A 938 24.21 10.16 20.05
C TYR A 938 25.38 10.11 21.04
N ASP A 939 25.56 11.12 21.91
CA ASP A 939 26.43 11.03 23.10
C ASP A 939 25.90 10.08 24.19
N MET A 940 24.73 9.46 23.98
CA MET A 940 24.05 8.53 24.88
C MET A 940 23.59 9.14 26.21
N THR A 941 23.56 10.47 26.29
CA THR A 941 22.98 11.21 27.42
C THR A 941 21.62 11.82 27.06
N ILE A 942 20.86 12.18 28.10
CA ILE A 942 19.72 13.09 27.98
C ILE A 942 19.95 14.25 28.91
N ARG A 943 19.92 15.47 28.39
CA ARG A 943 20.18 16.70 29.14
C ARG A 943 18.87 17.44 29.36
N ILE A 944 18.70 18.01 30.54
CA ILE A 944 17.54 18.82 30.91
C ILE A 944 18.02 20.23 31.22
N TRP A 945 17.46 21.17 30.49
CA TRP A 945 17.89 22.56 30.40
C TRP A 945 16.91 23.50 31.08
N ASP A 946 17.45 24.57 31.66
CA ASP A 946 16.73 25.76 32.04
C ASP A 946 16.93 26.81 30.95
N LEU A 947 15.87 27.12 30.19
CA LEU A 947 15.94 28.05 29.08
C LEU A 947 15.96 29.53 29.51
N ASP A 948 15.62 29.85 30.76
CA ASP A 948 15.77 31.24 31.28
C ASP A 948 17.24 31.62 31.51
N SER A 949 18.10 30.63 31.80
CA SER A 949 19.55 30.82 31.95
C SER A 949 20.39 30.18 30.85
N LEU A 950 19.76 29.47 29.90
CA LEU A 950 20.39 28.62 28.88
C LEU A 950 21.44 27.64 29.45
N THR A 951 21.22 27.13 30.67
CA THR A 951 22.15 26.20 31.33
C THR A 951 21.61 24.78 31.45
N GLU A 952 22.52 23.82 31.29
CA GLU A 952 22.30 22.43 31.67
C GLU A 952 22.12 22.34 33.19
N LYS A 953 21.07 21.67 33.65
CA LYS A 953 20.81 21.45 35.09
C LYS A 953 20.91 19.98 35.50
N ILE A 954 20.60 19.05 34.59
CA ILE A 954 20.56 17.60 34.88
C ILE A 954 21.03 16.83 33.64
N VAL A 955 21.93 15.87 33.83
CA VAL A 955 22.31 14.87 32.82
C VAL A 955 21.82 13.50 33.26
N LEU A 956 21.02 12.84 32.42
CA LEU A 956 20.60 11.46 32.62
C LEU A 956 21.52 10.53 31.83
N THR A 957 21.90 9.42 32.46
CA THR A 957 22.89 8.47 31.96
C THR A 957 22.43 7.02 32.12
N GLY A 958 23.24 6.07 31.64
CA GLY A 958 22.97 4.63 31.76
C GLY A 958 22.31 3.98 30.55
N HIS A 959 22.10 4.73 29.45
CA HIS A 959 21.90 4.19 28.11
C HIS A 959 23.24 3.68 27.54
N THR A 960 23.20 2.58 26.77
CA THR A 960 24.41 2.00 26.14
C THR A 960 24.34 1.98 24.62
N GLU A 961 23.17 2.25 24.03
CA GLU A 961 22.99 2.50 22.60
C GLU A 961 21.91 3.57 22.35
N HIS A 962 21.80 4.00 21.08
CA HIS A 962 20.90 5.04 20.57
C HIS A 962 19.53 5.06 21.27
N ILE A 963 19.19 6.22 21.82
CA ILE A 963 17.92 6.48 22.51
C ILE A 963 16.87 6.85 21.45
N PHE A 964 15.96 5.93 21.14
CA PHE A 964 14.98 6.13 20.07
C PHE A 964 13.88 7.14 20.41
N SER A 965 13.53 7.26 21.70
CA SER A 965 12.41 8.10 22.13
C SER A 965 12.45 8.38 23.64
N PHE A 966 11.94 9.56 24.00
CA PHE A 966 11.74 10.06 25.35
C PHE A 966 10.34 10.65 25.48
N ALA A 967 9.72 10.49 26.64
CA ALA A 967 8.47 11.16 27.01
C ALA A 967 8.46 11.56 28.49
N TRP A 968 7.97 12.78 28.76
CA TRP A 968 7.66 13.22 30.12
C TRP A 968 6.41 12.52 30.64
N SER A 969 6.38 12.25 31.95
CA SER A 969 5.16 11.83 32.65
C SER A 969 4.11 12.95 32.69
N PRO A 970 2.81 12.64 32.81
CA PRO A 970 1.74 13.64 32.87
C PRO A 970 1.90 14.67 33.98
N CYS A 971 2.53 14.29 35.10
CA CYS A 971 2.86 15.14 36.24
C CYS A 971 4.24 15.81 36.17
N GLY A 972 5.06 15.51 35.15
CA GLY A 972 6.41 16.06 34.98
C GLY A 972 7.48 15.60 35.98
N VAL A 973 7.08 14.88 37.03
CA VAL A 973 7.99 14.39 38.08
C VAL A 973 8.95 13.32 37.55
N PHE A 974 8.52 12.55 36.56
CA PHE A 974 9.27 11.45 35.93
C PHE A 974 9.39 11.63 34.41
N CYS A 975 10.34 10.93 33.80
CA CYS A 975 10.44 10.79 32.35
C CYS A 975 10.83 9.36 31.97
N GLY A 976 10.37 8.91 30.80
CA GLY A 976 10.51 7.54 30.30
C GLY A 976 11.22 7.52 28.96
N THR A 977 12.01 6.48 28.71
CA THR A 977 12.82 6.34 27.50
C THR A 977 12.84 4.90 27.00
N VAL A 978 13.05 4.74 25.69
CA VAL A 978 13.34 3.43 25.06
C VAL A 978 14.57 3.57 24.14
N SER A 979 15.46 2.58 24.19
CA SER A 979 16.74 2.57 23.48
C SER A 979 16.94 1.31 22.65
N LYS A 980 17.79 1.43 21.63
CA LYS A 980 18.33 0.36 20.81
C LYS A 980 19.07 -0.73 21.60
N ASP A 981 19.46 -0.46 22.85
CA ASP A 981 19.96 -1.48 23.79
C ASP A 981 18.89 -2.43 24.33
N GLY A 982 17.66 -2.35 23.81
CA GLY A 982 16.56 -3.27 24.11
C GLY A 982 15.92 -3.03 25.47
N LYS A 983 16.14 -1.87 26.08
CA LYS A 983 15.62 -1.53 27.41
C LYS A 983 14.70 -0.32 27.41
N ILE A 984 13.70 -0.40 28.27
CA ILE A 984 12.89 0.74 28.73
C ILE A 984 13.52 1.24 30.03
N ARG A 985 13.58 2.55 30.22
CA ARG A 985 14.08 3.17 31.47
C ARG A 985 13.16 4.30 31.92
N ILE A 986 12.83 4.33 33.21
CA ILE A 986 12.07 5.40 33.87
C ILE A 986 13.00 6.12 34.85
N TYR A 987 13.03 7.45 34.80
CA TYR A 987 13.87 8.31 35.64
C TYR A 987 12.99 9.24 36.50
N LYS A 988 13.47 9.60 37.71
CA LYS A 988 13.03 10.80 38.43
C LYS A 988 14.17 11.83 38.37
N PRO A 989 14.25 12.68 37.33
CA PRO A 989 15.46 13.42 36.97
C PRO A 989 16.01 14.29 38.11
N ARG A 990 15.14 15.02 38.83
CA ARG A 990 15.53 15.86 39.99
C ARG A 990 15.95 15.08 41.24
N LYS A 991 15.89 13.74 41.23
CA LYS A 991 16.36 12.87 42.32
C LYS A 991 17.57 12.01 41.92
N SER A 992 17.70 11.62 40.66
CA SER A 992 18.84 10.83 40.19
C SER A 992 19.09 11.01 38.69
N THR A 993 20.38 11.05 38.34
CA THR A 993 20.90 10.96 36.97
C THR A 993 20.81 9.54 36.41
N THR A 994 20.62 8.53 37.26
CA THR A 994 20.46 7.11 36.89
C THR A 994 18.98 6.70 36.86
N PRO A 995 18.59 5.69 36.07
CA PRO A 995 17.19 5.27 35.99
C PRO A 995 16.71 4.64 37.31
N LEU A 996 15.49 4.99 37.70
CA LEU A 996 14.78 4.44 38.86
C LEU A 996 14.28 3.01 38.59
N TYR A 997 13.81 2.77 37.37
CA TYR A 997 13.38 1.45 36.89
C TYR A 997 13.98 1.18 35.50
N ILE A 998 14.38 -0.07 35.27
CA ILE A 998 14.86 -0.58 33.98
C ILE A 998 14.07 -1.86 33.67
N GLY A 999 13.69 -2.06 32.40
CA GLY A 999 13.05 -3.29 31.94
C GLY A 999 13.26 -3.57 30.47
N LYS A 1000 12.56 -4.57 29.93
CA LYS A 1000 12.76 -5.07 28.55
C LYS A 1000 11.86 -4.32 27.57
N GLY A 1001 12.47 -3.70 26.57
CA GLY A 1001 11.78 -3.05 25.46
C GLY A 1001 11.47 -4.00 24.28
N PRO A 1002 10.95 -3.46 23.18
CA PRO A 1002 10.83 -4.19 21.91
C PRO A 1002 12.20 -4.67 21.42
N VAL A 1003 12.21 -5.82 20.74
CA VAL A 1003 13.45 -6.55 20.38
C VAL A 1003 13.94 -6.22 18.96
N GLY A 1004 13.07 -5.65 18.11
CA GLY A 1004 13.42 -5.24 16.76
C GLY A 1004 14.21 -3.92 16.72
N SER A 1005 15.30 -3.90 15.96
CA SER A 1005 16.25 -2.77 15.92
C SER A 1005 15.84 -1.58 15.05
N ARG A 1006 14.57 -1.50 14.61
CA ARG A 1006 14.05 -0.52 13.62
C ARG A 1006 13.50 0.78 14.24
N GLY A 1007 13.70 1.01 15.54
CA GLY A 1007 13.16 2.17 16.26
C GLY A 1007 11.99 1.82 17.17
N ALA A 1008 11.73 2.67 18.16
CA ALA A 1008 10.65 2.50 19.12
C ALA A 1008 10.23 3.87 19.68
N ARG A 1009 8.95 4.04 20.04
CA ARG A 1009 8.45 5.23 20.73
C ARG A 1009 7.86 4.87 22.09
N ILE A 1010 7.89 5.80 23.03
CA ILE A 1010 7.26 5.66 24.35
C ILE A 1010 6.30 6.82 24.61
N VAL A 1011 5.15 6.53 25.23
CA VAL A 1011 4.20 7.52 25.72
C VAL A 1011 3.65 7.09 27.08
N TRP A 1012 3.40 8.05 27.97
CA TRP A 1012 2.77 7.79 29.27
C TRP A 1012 1.25 7.83 29.13
N THR A 1013 0.57 7.01 29.92
CA THR A 1013 -0.88 6.77 29.85
C THR A 1013 -1.47 6.64 31.25
N LEU A 1014 -2.79 6.80 31.37
CA LEU A 1014 -3.56 6.59 32.61
C LEU A 1014 -2.95 7.32 33.82
N GLU A 1015 -2.99 8.66 33.76
CA GLU A 1015 -2.36 9.63 34.69
C GLU A 1015 -0.85 9.47 34.94
N GLY A 1016 -0.18 8.55 34.24
CA GLY A 1016 1.24 8.21 34.40
C GLY A 1016 1.49 6.93 35.20
N ASN A 1017 0.46 6.15 35.51
CA ASN A 1017 0.60 4.83 36.13
C ASN A 1017 1.11 3.76 35.14
N PHE A 1018 0.93 3.99 33.84
CA PHE A 1018 1.28 3.06 32.78
C PHE A 1018 2.05 3.75 31.64
N VAL A 1019 2.88 3.00 30.92
CA VAL A 1019 3.51 3.45 29.66
C VAL A 1019 3.18 2.50 28.52
N VAL A 1020 2.84 3.09 27.38
CA VAL A 1020 2.77 2.39 26.10
C VAL A 1020 4.11 2.55 25.39
N VAL A 1021 4.64 1.44 24.88
CA VAL A 1021 5.82 1.43 24.00
C VAL A 1021 5.41 0.83 22.66
N THR A 1022 5.61 1.59 21.58
CA THR A 1022 5.49 1.08 20.21
C THR A 1022 6.88 0.73 19.68
N GLY A 1023 6.97 -0.30 18.84
CA GLY A 1023 8.25 -0.71 18.26
C GLY A 1023 8.09 -1.90 17.32
N PHE A 1024 9.12 -2.72 17.24
CA PHE A 1024 9.14 -3.87 16.33
C PHE A 1024 9.48 -5.17 17.06
N ASP A 1025 8.96 -6.27 16.52
CA ASP A 1025 9.36 -7.63 16.85
C ASP A 1025 10.67 -8.03 16.12
N LYS A 1026 11.11 -9.29 16.25
CA LYS A 1026 12.27 -9.85 15.52
C LYS A 1026 12.02 -10.06 14.01
N VAL A 1027 10.77 -10.27 13.59
CA VAL A 1027 10.33 -10.47 12.20
C VAL A 1027 10.03 -9.12 11.49
N SER A 1028 10.04 -8.01 12.24
CA SER A 1028 9.68 -6.65 11.81
C SER A 1028 8.18 -6.37 11.66
N GLU A 1029 7.34 -7.11 12.39
CA GLU A 1029 5.98 -6.69 12.73
C GLU A 1029 6.01 -5.47 13.65
N ARG A 1030 5.11 -4.50 13.45
CA ARG A 1030 4.91 -3.35 14.34
C ARG A 1030 4.07 -3.75 15.54
N GLN A 1031 4.56 -3.50 16.75
CA GLN A 1031 3.95 -3.93 18.01
C GLN A 1031 3.64 -2.75 18.94
N ILE A 1032 2.58 -2.93 19.75
CA ILE A 1032 2.19 -2.10 20.89
C ILE A 1032 2.40 -2.93 22.15
N MET A 1033 3.07 -2.37 23.16
CA MET A 1033 3.32 -3.01 24.46
C MET A 1033 2.87 -2.09 25.58
N VAL A 1034 2.09 -2.58 26.55
CA VAL A 1034 1.72 -1.84 27.77
C VAL A 1034 2.54 -2.34 28.96
N PHE A 1035 3.10 -1.43 29.76
CA PHE A 1035 3.79 -1.73 31.01
C PHE A 1035 3.24 -0.86 32.15
N LYS A 1036 3.34 -1.35 33.39
CA LYS A 1036 3.13 -0.52 34.58
C LYS A 1036 4.43 0.23 34.88
N THR A 1037 4.36 1.50 35.27
CA THR A 1037 5.59 2.31 35.45
C THR A 1037 6.48 1.86 36.61
N THR A 1038 5.92 1.06 37.54
CA THR A 1038 6.63 0.41 38.65
C THR A 1038 7.21 -0.97 38.32
N ASP A 1039 6.81 -1.61 37.21
CA ASP A 1039 7.34 -2.91 36.78
C ASP A 1039 7.42 -3.00 35.25
N LEU A 1040 8.67 -3.02 34.76
CA LEU A 1040 9.02 -3.02 33.34
C LEU A 1040 9.58 -4.38 32.88
N ASN A 1041 9.60 -5.40 33.75
CA ASN A 1041 10.25 -6.68 33.45
C ASN A 1041 9.51 -7.48 32.38
N THR A 1042 8.18 -7.37 32.36
CA THR A 1042 7.26 -8.02 31.42
C THR A 1042 6.13 -7.06 31.05
N PRO A 1043 5.73 -6.97 29.77
CA PRO A 1043 4.53 -6.22 29.38
C PRO A 1043 3.26 -6.89 29.92
N LEU A 1044 2.27 -6.08 30.28
CA LEU A 1044 0.93 -6.51 30.69
C LEU A 1044 0.09 -7.01 29.50
N ASN A 1045 0.30 -6.40 28.32
CA ASN A 1045 -0.17 -6.91 27.04
C ASN A 1045 0.78 -6.47 25.92
N THR A 1046 0.88 -7.29 24.86
CA THR A 1046 1.58 -6.99 23.61
C THR A 1046 0.69 -7.37 22.43
N ILE A 1047 0.45 -6.43 21.51
CA ILE A 1047 -0.37 -6.62 20.31
C ILE A 1047 0.45 -6.26 19.06
N GLY A 1048 0.47 -7.15 18.07
CA GLY A 1048 0.98 -6.88 16.72
C GLY A 1048 -0.08 -6.22 15.83
N LEU A 1049 0.35 -5.36 14.89
CA LEU A 1049 -0.53 -4.65 13.95
C LEU A 1049 -0.37 -5.13 12.50
N ASP A 1050 0.80 -4.84 11.91
CA ASP A 1050 1.12 -5.09 10.51
C ASP A 1050 2.65 -5.16 10.30
N VAL A 1051 3.09 -5.52 9.09
CA VAL A 1051 4.51 -5.51 8.68
C VAL A 1051 4.76 -4.31 7.78
N SER A 1052 4.92 -3.13 8.37
CA SER A 1052 5.31 -1.88 7.69
C SER A 1052 6.65 -1.37 8.25
N PRO A 1053 7.55 -0.81 7.43
CA PRO A 1053 8.83 -0.27 7.92
C PRO A 1053 8.70 1.06 8.69
N ALA A 1054 7.53 1.70 8.69
CA ALA A 1054 7.34 3.02 9.29
C ALA A 1054 7.16 2.93 10.82
N ILE A 1055 8.04 3.59 11.58
CA ILE A 1055 7.94 3.73 13.04
C ILE A 1055 6.59 4.35 13.40
N LEU A 1056 5.83 3.72 14.31
CA LEU A 1056 4.56 4.23 14.80
C LEU A 1056 4.78 5.44 15.72
N MET A 1057 4.30 6.60 15.30
CA MET A 1057 4.12 7.80 16.12
C MET A 1057 2.88 7.62 17.02
N PRO A 1058 3.02 7.62 18.35
CA PRO A 1058 1.89 7.57 19.26
C PRO A 1058 1.44 8.98 19.67
N PHE A 1059 0.13 9.20 19.68
CA PHE A 1059 -0.51 10.28 20.43
C PHE A 1059 -1.53 9.67 21.39
N TYR A 1060 -1.60 10.17 22.63
CA TYR A 1060 -2.52 9.66 23.65
C TYR A 1060 -3.33 10.82 24.22
N ASP A 1061 -4.64 10.75 24.07
CA ASP A 1061 -5.58 11.67 24.72
C ASP A 1061 -5.91 11.15 26.12
N GLU A 1062 -5.53 11.91 27.15
CA GLU A 1062 -5.66 11.50 28.55
C GLU A 1062 -7.14 11.36 28.98
N ASP A 1063 -7.99 12.29 28.51
CA ASP A 1063 -9.39 12.41 28.92
C ASP A 1063 -10.29 11.27 28.38
N SER A 1064 -10.10 10.87 27.11
CA SER A 1064 -10.79 9.69 26.53
C SER A 1064 -10.04 8.38 26.74
N SER A 1065 -8.79 8.44 27.24
CA SER A 1065 -7.82 7.34 27.23
C SER A 1065 -7.56 6.73 25.85
N THR A 1066 -7.76 7.50 24.77
CA THR A 1066 -7.57 7.04 23.38
C THR A 1066 -6.12 7.21 22.93
N LEU A 1067 -5.48 6.10 22.59
CA LEU A 1067 -4.22 6.02 21.87
C LEU A 1067 -4.48 6.01 20.35
N PHE A 1068 -3.97 7.02 19.66
CA PHE A 1068 -3.91 7.11 18.20
C PHE A 1068 -2.49 6.76 17.72
N LEU A 1069 -2.36 5.89 16.71
CA LEU A 1069 -1.07 5.48 16.13
C LEU A 1069 -1.07 5.61 14.61
N THR A 1070 0.01 6.15 14.04
CA THR A 1070 0.27 6.13 12.59
C THR A 1070 1.77 6.12 12.31
N GLY A 1071 2.20 5.56 11.17
CA GLY A 1071 3.55 5.71 10.63
C GLY A 1071 3.64 6.75 9.52
N LYS A 1072 4.84 7.29 9.27
CA LYS A 1072 5.09 8.14 8.10
C LYS A 1072 4.86 7.36 6.80
N GLY A 1073 3.96 7.85 5.95
CA GLY A 1073 3.56 7.18 4.71
C GLY A 1073 2.36 6.24 4.85
N ASP A 1074 1.79 6.06 6.04
CA ASP A 1074 0.56 5.26 6.21
C ASP A 1074 -0.69 6.01 5.69
N SER A 1075 -1.79 5.27 5.55
CA SER A 1075 -3.14 5.80 5.28
C SER A 1075 -4.15 5.48 6.39
N THR A 1076 -3.71 4.81 7.45
CA THR A 1076 -4.58 4.33 8.53
C THR A 1076 -4.10 4.88 9.85
N ILE A 1077 -5.01 5.46 10.60
CA ILE A 1077 -4.83 5.92 11.96
C ILE A 1077 -5.44 4.83 12.83
N TYR A 1078 -4.58 3.99 13.41
CA TYR A 1078 -4.99 2.95 14.34
C TYR A 1078 -5.40 3.59 15.67
N THR A 1079 -6.38 3.01 16.34
CA THR A 1079 -7.04 3.60 17.52
C THR A 1079 -7.36 2.55 18.57
N PHE A 1080 -6.99 2.82 19.82
CA PHE A 1080 -7.17 1.93 20.95
C PHE A 1080 -7.54 2.73 22.21
N GLU A 1081 -8.41 2.22 23.07
CA GLU A 1081 -8.57 2.72 24.44
C GLU A 1081 -7.59 1.96 25.34
N ILE A 1082 -6.78 2.68 26.11
CA ILE A 1082 -5.87 2.09 27.09
C ILE A 1082 -6.57 2.05 28.44
N THR A 1083 -6.45 0.92 29.15
CA THR A 1083 -7.25 0.61 30.34
C THR A 1083 -6.38 0.05 31.47
N GLU A 1084 -6.77 0.29 32.73
CA GLU A 1084 -6.03 -0.16 33.93
C GLU A 1084 -6.19 -1.67 34.21
N GLU A 1085 -7.20 -2.30 33.61
CA GLU A 1085 -7.56 -3.71 33.77
C GLU A 1085 -7.41 -4.46 32.44
N ALA A 1086 -7.30 -5.79 32.49
CA ALA A 1086 -7.24 -6.62 31.29
C ALA A 1086 -8.50 -6.41 30.40
N PRO A 1087 -8.35 -6.20 29.07
CA PRO A 1087 -7.17 -6.53 28.26
C PRO A 1087 -6.10 -5.42 28.14
N TYR A 1088 -6.18 -4.31 28.87
CA TYR A 1088 -5.27 -3.15 28.83
C TYR A 1088 -5.25 -2.35 27.51
N ILE A 1089 -5.43 -3.00 26.37
CA ILE A 1089 -5.50 -2.40 25.02
C ILE A 1089 -6.82 -2.85 24.38
N CYS A 1090 -7.79 -1.94 24.28
CA CYS A 1090 -9.11 -2.18 23.72
C CYS A 1090 -9.19 -1.59 22.29
N PRO A 1091 -9.34 -2.39 21.21
CA PRO A 1091 -9.41 -1.86 19.85
C PRO A 1091 -10.67 -1.04 19.59
N LEU A 1092 -10.49 0.16 19.04
CA LEU A 1092 -11.57 1.08 18.64
C LEU A 1092 -11.71 1.12 17.11
N THR A 1093 -12.66 1.90 16.60
CA THR A 1093 -12.83 2.09 15.16
C THR A 1093 -11.65 2.89 14.58
N HIS A 1094 -10.82 2.24 13.75
CA HIS A 1094 -9.67 2.87 13.10
C HIS A 1094 -10.10 3.80 11.95
N HIS A 1095 -9.47 4.97 11.81
CA HIS A 1095 -9.77 5.89 10.72
C HIS A 1095 -8.85 5.65 9.52
N ARG A 1096 -9.42 5.33 8.35
CA ARG A 1096 -8.67 5.17 7.09
C ARG A 1096 -8.87 6.38 6.16
N CYS A 1097 -7.83 7.19 6.04
CA CYS A 1097 -7.73 8.33 5.14
C CYS A 1097 -7.90 7.95 3.66
N THR A 1098 -8.13 8.93 2.80
CA THR A 1098 -8.23 8.76 1.34
C THR A 1098 -6.87 8.70 0.63
N SER A 1099 -5.84 9.28 1.23
CA SER A 1099 -4.47 9.38 0.71
C SER A 1099 -3.44 8.87 1.74
N LEU A 1100 -2.16 8.81 1.35
CA LEU A 1100 -1.06 8.64 2.31
C LEU A 1100 -0.79 9.96 3.04
N HIS A 1101 -0.36 9.90 4.30
CA HIS A 1101 0.07 11.07 5.07
C HIS A 1101 1.48 10.92 5.62
N GLN A 1102 2.19 12.04 5.79
CA GLN A 1102 3.55 12.07 6.34
C GLN A 1102 3.56 12.05 7.89
N GLY A 1103 2.41 12.22 8.52
CA GLY A 1103 2.19 12.09 9.96
C GLY A 1103 0.84 12.65 10.39
N LEU A 1104 0.70 12.95 11.68
CA LEU A 1104 -0.38 13.75 12.26
C LEU A 1104 0.23 14.70 13.31
N SER A 1105 -0.39 15.86 13.53
CA SER A 1105 -0.16 16.68 14.73
C SER A 1105 -1.52 16.96 15.37
N PHE A 1106 -1.72 16.49 16.59
CA PHE A 1106 -2.93 16.82 17.36
C PHE A 1106 -2.84 18.23 17.92
N LEU A 1107 -3.98 18.90 18.03
CA LEU A 1107 -4.09 20.22 18.66
C LEU A 1107 -4.47 20.07 20.14
N PRO A 1108 -4.16 21.07 20.99
CA PRO A 1108 -4.60 21.12 22.38
C PRO A 1108 -6.12 20.98 22.54
N LYS A 1109 -6.57 20.45 23.69
CA LYS A 1109 -7.96 20.04 23.90
C LYS A 1109 -8.96 21.22 23.88
N ASN A 1110 -8.53 22.42 24.27
CA ASN A 1110 -9.33 23.65 24.19
C ASN A 1110 -9.69 24.05 22.75
N GLU A 1111 -8.99 23.51 21.74
CA GLU A 1111 -9.31 23.73 20.32
C GLU A 1111 -10.44 22.83 19.82
N CYS A 1112 -10.88 21.83 20.58
CA CYS A 1112 -11.88 20.86 20.15
C CYS A 1112 -13.30 21.44 20.24
N ASP A 1113 -14.11 21.26 19.19
CA ASP A 1113 -15.53 21.61 19.19
C ASP A 1113 -16.36 20.59 20.00
N VAL A 1114 -16.30 20.73 21.33
CA VAL A 1114 -17.00 19.85 22.28
C VAL A 1114 -18.52 19.91 22.14
N GLY A 1115 -19.07 21.00 21.57
CA GLY A 1115 -20.49 21.13 21.26
C GLY A 1115 -20.92 20.18 20.14
N ASN A 1116 -20.12 20.07 19.08
CA ASN A 1116 -20.27 19.03 18.04
C ASN A 1116 -19.69 17.66 18.44
N VAL A 1117 -19.39 17.45 19.74
CA VAL A 1117 -18.83 16.21 20.30
C VAL A 1117 -17.49 15.81 19.66
N GLU A 1118 -16.68 16.80 19.25
CA GLU A 1118 -15.28 16.60 18.86
C GLU A 1118 -14.45 16.39 20.14
N PHE A 1119 -13.86 15.21 20.29
CA PHE A 1119 -13.04 14.87 21.46
C PHE A 1119 -11.53 14.87 21.17
N ALA A 1120 -11.14 14.87 19.89
CA ALA A 1120 -9.77 15.10 19.47
C ALA A 1120 -9.75 15.78 18.10
N LYS A 1121 -8.83 16.71 17.92
CA LYS A 1121 -8.67 17.50 16.70
C LYS A 1121 -7.22 17.38 16.24
N ALA A 1122 -7.01 17.04 14.97
CA ALA A 1122 -5.68 16.89 14.40
C ALA A 1122 -5.53 17.67 13.09
N LEU A 1123 -4.31 18.07 12.79
CA LEU A 1123 -3.89 18.37 11.44
C LEU A 1123 -3.22 17.14 10.84
N ARG A 1124 -3.36 16.99 9.53
CA ARG A 1124 -2.84 15.89 8.74
C ARG A 1124 -2.05 16.43 7.55
N LEU A 1125 -0.73 16.22 7.56
CA LEU A 1125 0.15 16.58 6.46
C LEU A 1125 0.17 15.44 5.42
N THR A 1126 -0.22 15.73 4.18
CA THR A 1126 -0.09 14.80 3.05
C THR A 1126 1.23 15.04 2.29
N ASN A 1127 1.30 14.70 1.01
CA ASN A 1127 2.44 15.05 0.15
C ASN A 1127 2.43 16.53 -0.31
N ASN A 1128 1.30 17.24 -0.20
CA ASN A 1128 1.13 18.61 -0.70
C ASN A 1128 0.00 19.44 -0.02
N THR A 1129 -0.71 18.88 0.98
CA THR A 1129 -1.80 19.54 1.71
C THR A 1129 -1.61 19.40 3.22
N ILE A 1130 -2.14 20.37 3.98
CA ILE A 1130 -2.48 20.20 5.40
C ILE A 1130 -3.99 20.22 5.52
N GLU A 1131 -4.52 19.14 6.07
CA GLU A 1131 -5.95 18.87 6.19
C GLU A 1131 -6.33 18.81 7.67
N PRO A 1132 -7.24 19.66 8.18
CA PRO A 1132 -7.80 19.46 9.51
C PRO A 1132 -8.67 18.20 9.54
N LEU A 1133 -8.62 17.46 10.64
CA LEU A 1133 -9.24 16.16 10.86
C LEU A 1133 -9.88 16.12 12.25
N SER A 1134 -11.21 16.06 12.25
CA SER A 1134 -12.05 16.03 13.45
C SER A 1134 -12.31 14.59 13.89
N PHE A 1135 -12.18 14.28 15.19
CA PHE A 1135 -12.61 12.98 15.75
C PHE A 1135 -13.79 13.18 16.68
N THR A 1136 -14.93 12.61 16.30
CA THR A 1136 -16.22 12.72 17.00
C THR A 1136 -16.74 11.36 17.47
N VAL A 1137 -17.66 11.35 18.43
CA VAL A 1137 -18.43 10.16 18.83
C VAL A 1137 -19.92 10.40 18.50
N PRO A 1138 -20.61 9.51 17.77
CA PRO A 1138 -22.03 9.65 17.49
C PRO A 1138 -22.87 9.68 18.78
N ARG A 1139 -23.70 10.71 18.93
CA ARG A 1139 -24.61 10.92 20.07
C ARG A 1139 -25.98 11.39 19.59
N ILE A 1140 -27.01 11.13 20.41
CA ILE A 1140 -28.42 11.42 20.09
C ILE A 1140 -28.81 12.85 20.51
N LYS A 1141 -28.42 13.24 21.73
CA LYS A 1141 -28.66 14.57 22.31
C LYS A 1141 -27.41 15.45 22.16
N THR A 1142 -27.08 15.90 20.95
CA THR A 1142 -25.90 16.75 20.70
C THR A 1142 -26.10 18.20 21.18
N GLU A 1143 -27.35 18.60 21.45
CA GLU A 1143 -27.72 19.88 22.07
C GLU A 1143 -27.33 20.01 23.55
N LEU A 1144 -26.92 18.91 24.20
CA LEU A 1144 -26.44 18.88 25.58
C LEU A 1144 -24.94 18.59 25.64
N PHE A 1145 -24.24 19.21 26.60
CA PHE A 1145 -22.83 18.94 26.85
C PHE A 1145 -22.64 17.51 27.32
N GLN A 1146 -21.85 16.72 26.57
CA GLN A 1146 -21.58 15.31 26.86
C GLN A 1146 -20.51 15.18 27.96
N ASP A 1147 -20.83 15.61 29.18
CA ASP A 1147 -20.01 15.50 30.39
C ASP A 1147 -19.47 14.08 30.65
N ASP A 1148 -20.20 13.07 30.20
CA ASP A 1148 -19.77 11.67 30.26
C ASP A 1148 -18.62 11.32 29.28
N LEU A 1149 -18.40 12.11 28.22
CA LEU A 1149 -17.25 12.03 27.29
C LEU A 1149 -16.15 13.06 27.61
N PHE A 1150 -16.52 14.17 28.25
CA PHE A 1150 -15.65 15.30 28.56
C PHE A 1150 -15.47 15.44 30.08
N PRO A 1151 -14.64 14.58 30.72
CA PRO A 1151 -14.23 14.77 32.11
C PRO A 1151 -13.40 16.06 32.25
N PRO A 1152 -13.06 16.49 33.48
CA PRO A 1152 -12.19 17.66 33.69
C PRO A 1152 -10.85 17.54 32.95
N THR A 1153 -10.78 18.21 31.79
CA THR A 1153 -9.67 18.24 30.88
C THR A 1153 -8.44 18.82 31.54
N LYS A 1154 -7.32 18.13 31.37
CA LYS A 1154 -6.01 18.62 31.77
C LYS A 1154 -5.60 19.84 30.93
N VAL A 1155 -5.29 20.94 31.59
CA VAL A 1155 -4.69 22.13 30.97
C VAL A 1155 -3.26 21.80 30.54
N THR A 1156 -2.99 21.93 29.24
CA THR A 1156 -1.65 21.71 28.66
C THR A 1156 -1.05 22.95 28.02
N TRP A 1157 -1.84 24.02 27.87
CA TRP A 1157 -1.46 25.27 27.20
C TRP A 1157 -1.03 26.38 28.18
N ASP A 1158 -1.34 26.24 29.48
CA ASP A 1158 -0.84 27.13 30.54
C ASP A 1158 0.24 26.45 31.38
N ALA A 1159 1.31 27.19 31.68
CA ALA A 1159 2.38 26.71 32.54
C ALA A 1159 1.95 26.68 34.01
N GLY A 1160 2.03 25.50 34.64
CA GLY A 1160 1.73 25.37 36.07
C GLY A 1160 2.79 25.97 36.98
N ILE A 1161 4.07 25.94 36.58
CA ILE A 1161 5.22 26.31 37.42
C ILE A 1161 6.36 26.89 36.56
N GLY A 1162 7.27 27.69 37.14
CA GLY A 1162 8.48 28.17 36.46
C GLY A 1162 9.63 27.16 36.52
N SER A 1163 10.64 27.31 35.65
CA SER A 1163 11.82 26.44 35.61
C SER A 1163 12.56 26.42 36.94
N ALA A 1164 12.91 27.59 37.49
CA ALA A 1164 13.64 27.73 38.74
C ALA A 1164 12.94 27.03 39.92
N ASP A 1165 11.62 27.18 40.00
CA ASP A 1165 10.78 26.54 41.04
C ASP A 1165 10.74 25.02 40.87
N TRP A 1166 10.63 24.52 39.64
CA TRP A 1166 10.71 23.09 39.34
C TRP A 1166 12.08 22.52 39.70
N PHE A 1167 13.18 23.15 39.28
CA PHE A 1167 14.55 22.74 39.61
C PHE A 1167 14.84 22.81 41.11
N ALA A 1168 14.23 23.74 41.85
CA ALA A 1168 14.26 23.79 43.32
C ALA A 1168 13.49 22.64 44.01
N GLY A 1169 12.94 21.68 43.25
CA GLY A 1169 12.29 20.48 43.77
C GLY A 1169 10.80 20.65 44.11
N LYS A 1170 10.18 21.80 43.81
CA LYS A 1170 8.74 21.98 43.99
C LYS A 1170 7.97 21.14 42.97
N ASP A 1171 6.85 20.58 43.41
CA ASP A 1171 5.90 19.83 42.58
C ASP A 1171 4.54 20.55 42.62
N LYS A 1172 3.86 20.64 41.46
CA LYS A 1172 2.49 21.16 41.35
C LYS A 1172 1.66 20.15 40.55
N ALA A 1173 0.47 19.81 41.03
CA ALA A 1173 -0.47 19.01 40.25
C ALA A 1173 -0.87 19.76 38.96
N PRO A 1174 -1.03 19.06 37.83
CA PRO A 1174 -1.55 19.69 36.61
C PRO A 1174 -2.99 20.18 36.86
N GLN A 1175 -3.30 21.38 36.36
CA GLN A 1175 -4.64 21.95 36.47
C GLN A 1175 -5.61 21.17 35.57
N ARG A 1176 -6.82 20.90 36.05
CA ARG A 1176 -7.93 20.38 35.26
C ARG A 1176 -9.07 21.41 35.25
N ILE A 1177 -9.74 21.58 34.11
CA ILE A 1177 -10.91 22.45 33.93
C ILE A 1177 -12.06 21.70 33.25
N SER A 1178 -13.30 22.14 33.40
CA SER A 1178 -14.37 21.67 32.52
C SER A 1178 -14.31 22.41 31.18
N LEU A 1179 -14.60 21.70 30.09
CA LEU A 1179 -14.79 22.31 28.76
C LEU A 1179 -16.27 22.62 28.45
N LYS A 1180 -17.18 22.51 29.44
CA LYS A 1180 -18.62 22.78 29.27
C LYS A 1180 -18.83 24.20 28.69
N PRO A 1181 -19.39 24.35 27.47
CA PRO A 1181 -19.63 25.67 26.88
C PRO A 1181 -20.61 26.49 27.71
N GLU A 1182 -20.43 27.82 27.71
CA GLU A 1182 -21.35 28.73 28.39
C GLU A 1182 -22.77 28.62 27.80
N GLY A 1183 -23.77 28.53 28.68
CA GLY A 1183 -25.18 28.40 28.30
C GLY A 1183 -25.63 27.02 27.79
N MET A 1184 -24.74 26.02 27.73
CA MET A 1184 -25.10 24.64 27.39
C MET A 1184 -25.42 23.83 28.66
N ASP A 1185 -26.53 23.10 28.72
CA ASP A 1185 -26.85 22.20 29.84
C ASP A 1185 -26.07 20.87 29.75
N ALA A 1186 -25.76 20.21 30.88
CA ALA A 1186 -25.05 18.93 30.83
C ALA A 1186 -26.01 17.75 30.64
N LEU A 1187 -25.52 16.69 30.00
CA LEU A 1187 -26.32 15.48 29.75
C LEU A 1187 -26.83 14.86 31.05
N SER A 1188 -26.02 14.82 32.12
CA SER A 1188 -26.43 14.34 33.45
C SER A 1188 -27.57 15.16 34.06
N ASP A 1189 -27.55 16.49 33.91
CA ASP A 1189 -28.60 17.39 34.43
C ASP A 1189 -29.98 16.99 33.84
N SER A 1190 -30.00 16.57 32.56
CA SER A 1190 -31.22 16.20 31.83
C SER A 1190 -31.79 14.80 32.12
N GLN A 1191 -31.07 13.93 32.84
CA GLN A 1191 -31.49 12.53 33.05
C GLN A 1191 -32.32 12.32 34.33
N GLY A 1192 -32.54 13.38 35.10
CA GLY A 1192 -33.58 13.45 36.13
C GLY A 1192 -33.11 13.03 37.53
N GLN A 1193 -33.18 13.97 38.46
CA GLN A 1193 -33.45 13.63 39.85
C GLN A 1193 -34.86 13.00 39.94
N PRO A 1194 -35.11 12.03 40.84
CA PRO A 1194 -36.47 11.62 41.14
C PRO A 1194 -37.24 12.78 41.78
N ASN A 1195 -38.45 13.05 41.30
CA ASN A 1195 -39.27 14.18 41.74
C ASN A 1195 -39.40 14.26 43.28
N SER A 1196 -39.12 15.44 43.83
CA SER A 1196 -39.59 15.85 45.16
C SER A 1196 -40.08 17.31 45.08
N ASP A 1197 -41.25 17.58 45.66
CA ASP A 1197 -41.99 18.81 45.40
C ASP A 1197 -41.34 20.09 45.97
N PRO A 1198 -41.52 21.25 45.31
CA PRO A 1198 -40.81 22.48 45.66
C PRO A 1198 -41.36 23.15 46.94
N LYS A 1199 -40.49 23.36 47.94
CA LYS A 1199 -40.78 24.22 49.10
C LYS A 1199 -39.62 25.13 49.54
N THR A 1200 -39.77 26.41 49.20
CA THR A 1200 -39.44 27.61 50.02
C THR A 1200 -38.02 27.80 50.59
N ASN A 1201 -37.30 28.75 49.96
CA ASN A 1201 -36.26 29.66 50.48
C ASN A 1201 -35.92 29.62 52.00
N LYS A 1202 -34.61 29.55 52.31
CA LYS A 1202 -33.86 30.67 52.97
C LYS A 1202 -32.33 30.46 53.10
N SER A 1203 -31.58 31.40 52.53
CA SER A 1203 -30.33 32.06 53.02
C SER A 1203 -29.26 31.37 53.89
N ALA A 1204 -27.99 31.68 53.55
CA ALA A 1204 -26.84 31.99 54.42
C ALA A 1204 -25.70 30.94 54.66
N SER A 1205 -24.63 31.10 53.86
CA SER A 1205 -23.20 31.33 54.26
C SER A 1205 -22.37 30.37 55.17
N GLU A 1206 -21.04 30.52 55.03
CA GLU A 1206 -19.93 30.12 55.95
C GLU A 1206 -19.34 28.68 55.90
N SER A 1207 -18.46 28.48 54.91
CA SER A 1207 -17.00 28.26 55.04
C SER A 1207 -16.33 27.25 56.03
N PHE A 1208 -15.22 26.69 55.52
CA PHE A 1208 -13.98 26.25 56.20
C PHE A 1208 -13.80 24.84 56.82
N THR A 1209 -12.52 24.46 56.81
CA THR A 1209 -11.78 23.40 57.55
C THR A 1209 -12.03 21.91 57.24
N SER A 1210 -10.95 21.25 56.82
CA SER A 1210 -10.65 19.83 57.02
C SER A 1210 -10.04 19.62 58.44
N PRO A 1211 -9.95 18.39 59.02
CA PRO A 1211 -8.87 17.47 58.63
C PRO A 1211 -9.11 15.94 58.81
N ALA A 1212 -8.26 15.16 58.11
CA ALA A 1212 -7.55 13.94 58.54
C ALA A 1212 -8.22 12.77 59.34
N VAL A 1213 -8.26 11.60 58.67
CA VAL A 1213 -7.60 10.32 59.08
C VAL A 1213 -8.24 9.40 60.16
N ASN A 1214 -8.30 8.10 59.79
CA ASN A 1214 -8.26 6.85 60.57
C ASN A 1214 -9.52 6.08 61.04
N ARG A 1215 -9.46 4.75 60.76
CA ARG A 1215 -10.02 3.58 61.49
C ARG A 1215 -11.54 3.32 61.55
N LEU A 1216 -11.95 2.36 60.71
CA LEU A 1216 -12.62 1.10 61.10
C LEU A 1216 -13.53 1.10 62.35
N GLY A 1217 -14.83 0.92 62.12
CA GLY A 1217 -15.80 0.40 63.09
C GLY A 1217 -16.92 -0.39 62.40
N TRP A 1218 -16.80 -1.72 62.34
CA TRP A 1218 -17.86 -2.61 61.82
C TRP A 1218 -18.66 -3.21 62.98
N GLY A 1219 -19.99 -3.20 62.90
CA GLY A 1219 -20.86 -3.94 63.82
C GLY A 1219 -22.35 -3.65 63.62
N GLY A 1220 -23.14 -4.66 63.24
CA GLY A 1220 -24.61 -4.63 63.20
C GLY A 1220 -25.26 -4.88 61.83
N ASP A 1221 -26.02 -5.96 61.71
CA ASP A 1221 -27.23 -6.18 60.89
C ASP A 1221 -27.28 -5.81 59.38
N ILE A 1222 -26.13 -5.84 58.68
CA ILE A 1222 -26.11 -5.84 57.20
C ILE A 1222 -26.88 -7.03 56.60
N SER A 1223 -26.91 -8.20 57.27
CA SER A 1223 -27.55 -9.41 56.73
C SER A 1223 -29.08 -9.33 56.62
N GLY A 1224 -29.74 -8.62 57.55
CA GLY A 1224 -31.19 -8.42 57.50
C GLY A 1224 -31.62 -7.48 56.38
N GLN A 1225 -30.89 -6.37 56.19
CA GLN A 1225 -31.19 -5.38 55.15
C GLN A 1225 -31.01 -5.92 53.73
N ILE A 1226 -29.99 -6.76 53.50
CA ILE A 1226 -29.79 -7.43 52.19
C ILE A 1226 -30.99 -8.33 51.87
N LYS A 1227 -31.49 -9.10 52.85
CA LYS A 1227 -32.59 -10.04 52.64
C LYS A 1227 -33.92 -9.31 52.35
N LEU A 1228 -34.20 -8.23 53.07
CA LEU A 1228 -35.37 -7.38 52.82
C LEU A 1228 -35.34 -6.73 51.43
N LYS A 1229 -34.18 -6.19 51.00
CA LYS A 1229 -34.03 -5.66 49.63
C LYS A 1229 -34.16 -6.75 48.56
N GLN A 1230 -33.70 -7.97 48.84
CA GLN A 1230 -33.85 -9.08 47.90
C GLN A 1230 -35.33 -9.46 47.69
N ASP A 1231 -36.11 -9.59 48.78
CA ASP A 1231 -37.55 -9.87 48.71
C ASP A 1231 -38.34 -8.71 48.05
N GLU A 1232 -37.94 -7.46 48.30
CA GLU A 1232 -38.52 -6.26 47.68
C GLU A 1232 -38.26 -6.20 46.17
N ILE A 1233 -37.03 -6.46 45.73
CA ILE A 1233 -36.67 -6.57 44.31
C ILE A 1233 -37.41 -7.74 43.66
N GLN A 1234 -37.51 -8.90 44.32
CA GLN A 1234 -38.20 -10.07 43.79
C GLN A 1234 -39.71 -9.81 43.60
N LYS A 1235 -40.36 -9.08 44.52
CA LYS A 1235 -41.76 -8.61 44.34
C LYS A 1235 -41.88 -7.58 43.22
N SER A 1236 -40.97 -6.60 43.16
CA SER A 1236 -40.97 -5.56 42.11
C SER A 1236 -40.86 -6.16 40.71
N VAL A 1237 -39.96 -7.12 40.50
CA VAL A 1237 -39.79 -7.81 39.21
C VAL A 1237 -40.99 -8.70 38.86
N SER A 1238 -41.54 -9.44 39.83
CA SER A 1238 -42.72 -10.29 39.57
C SER A 1238 -44.02 -9.51 39.35
N SER A 1239 -44.12 -8.27 39.84
CA SER A 1239 -45.26 -7.36 39.56
C SER A 1239 -45.21 -6.65 38.19
N ARG A 1240 -44.16 -6.88 37.38
CA ARG A 1240 -43.93 -6.18 36.10
C ARG A 1240 -43.81 -7.11 34.88
N LEU A 1241 -44.20 -8.37 35.04
CA LEU A 1241 -44.16 -9.40 33.99
C LEU A 1241 -45.57 -9.92 33.70
N GLU A 1242 -46.33 -9.17 32.90
CA GLU A 1242 -47.47 -9.75 32.18
C GLU A 1242 -46.91 -10.59 31.01
N VAL A 1243 -47.02 -11.90 31.12
CA VAL A 1243 -46.50 -12.84 30.11
C VAL A 1243 -47.59 -13.11 29.07
N ASN A 1244 -47.62 -12.31 28.01
CA ASN A 1244 -48.44 -12.62 26.84
C ASN A 1244 -47.80 -13.77 26.05
N MET A 1245 -48.55 -14.86 25.84
CA MET A 1245 -48.08 -16.10 25.19
C MET A 1245 -48.85 -16.43 23.89
N LYS A 1246 -49.35 -15.43 23.18
CA LYS A 1246 -49.80 -15.57 21.78
C LYS A 1246 -48.68 -15.20 20.80
N LEU A 1247 -48.62 -15.89 19.67
CA LEU A 1247 -47.80 -15.56 18.51
C LEU A 1247 -48.68 -15.01 17.38
N GLU A 1248 -48.13 -14.16 16.52
CA GLU A 1248 -48.84 -13.61 15.34
C GLU A 1248 -49.17 -14.67 14.26
N GLN A 1249 -48.85 -15.95 14.51
CA GLN A 1249 -49.24 -17.09 13.67
C GLN A 1249 -50.53 -17.79 14.17
N ASP A 1250 -51.02 -17.45 15.37
CA ASP A 1250 -52.21 -18.09 15.98
C ASP A 1250 -53.55 -17.56 15.41
N ASP A 1251 -53.52 -16.48 14.62
CA ASP A 1251 -54.70 -15.77 14.09
C ASP A 1251 -54.84 -15.85 12.55
N MET A 1252 -54.23 -16.86 11.90
CA MET A 1252 -54.38 -17.15 10.46
C MET A 1252 -55.15 -18.48 10.25
N GLU A 1253 -56.35 -18.40 9.67
CA GLU A 1253 -57.18 -19.58 9.37
C GLU A 1253 -56.51 -20.54 8.36
N GLY A 1254 -56.64 -21.84 8.61
CA GLY A 1254 -56.18 -22.90 7.72
C GLY A 1254 -57.16 -23.18 6.58
N VAL A 1255 -56.66 -23.76 5.49
CA VAL A 1255 -57.48 -24.26 4.38
C VAL A 1255 -58.24 -25.52 4.82
N ASP A 1256 -59.49 -25.64 4.40
CA ASP A 1256 -60.46 -26.66 4.85
C ASP A 1256 -60.04 -28.10 4.47
N GLU A 1257 -60.34 -29.09 5.33
CA GLU A 1257 -59.76 -30.44 5.27
C GLU A 1257 -60.17 -31.29 4.04
N LYS A 1258 -61.01 -30.74 3.15
CA LYS A 1258 -61.47 -31.43 1.92
C LYS A 1258 -60.60 -31.23 0.68
N GLU A 1259 -59.62 -30.32 0.71
CA GLU A 1259 -58.75 -30.05 -0.45
C GLU A 1259 -57.48 -30.92 -0.49
N TRP A 1260 -57.39 -31.97 0.35
CA TRP A 1260 -56.20 -32.82 0.51
C TRP A 1260 -56.27 -34.21 -0.17
N ASP A 1261 -57.41 -34.59 -0.76
CA ASP A 1261 -57.70 -35.95 -1.27
C ASP A 1261 -58.12 -35.99 -2.78
N GLU A 1262 -57.66 -35.04 -3.61
CA GLU A 1262 -57.71 -35.11 -5.10
C GLU A 1262 -56.31 -35.10 -5.76
#